data_AF-A0A177TS34-F1
#
_entry.id   AF-A0A177TS34-F1
#
_cell.length_a   1.000
_cell.length_b   1.000
_cell.length_c   1.000
_cell.angle_alpha   90.00
_cell.angle_beta   90.00
_cell.angle_gamma   90.00
#
_symmetry.space_group_name_H-M   'P 1'
#
loop_
_entity.id
_entity.type
_entity.pdbx_description
1 polymer ?
#
loop_
_entity_poly.entity_id
_entity_poly.type
_entity_poly.pdbx_seq_one_letter_code
_entity_poly.pdbx_strand_id
1 'polypeptide(L)'
;MSNAALKKKNSSSASTSAKASASAPRPRSANTVFAYKAASLGLGIALRAFLLQVGRVQDASSAVPYTDADYAVYTSAASHLLRGCPFDSILAVMTISDDMNEIIETKFPSAACAQGWAAVAARYALAADPRRTPVDSYILDPDSIFMLIVNGAYTLLRRPFGLLANLGDPFQRATYRYTPLLALALAPGEWAGWSDVFGKWLFIGADVLCGVLMWAVLEQRHQQRTRTRRRTSSGVEFQSEGTYWSWYPTILWLLNPFPAQISTRGSSESVLGVFVLLFLLSFLATNPERSEIRSATVTAVTDEKSSSKGGDEVVDSEPPMTPLTPTFGTAAPAPETALAPSEWTLPTLASSAFLSLAANFKLFPIIYGAPILAHLAAVSGSARDGPIGADSLTPWEKEELENGQRPTGRSWLQRNRAGIKYTLMCAYIFGGINLTLFGMFGLSYLQNAVVYHLIRRDHRHNFSAYYLPTYLLDVVPTLGIPASAPSLLSFLPESLKTLLPANSAPLLIQLQPLLAFVPQLSLVLYLGFALGAHDLVFACAAQTLAFVAFNKVITSQYFLWFLWLLPLILPDLQFASTFEGLAVLGAWVGSQALWLSQAYLLEFAGQDVHLRIWAASIVMLLSHTWILSTCLRAWRRARVQRLELLNKKGQ
;
A
#
# COMPACT_ATOMS: atom_id res chain seq x y z
N MET A 1 -73.79 -54.03 12.30
CA MET A 1 -73.84 -54.45 10.88
C MET A 1 -72.56 -53.96 10.23
N SER A 2 -71.54 -54.83 10.19
CA SER A 2 -70.92 -55.37 8.96
C SER A 2 -69.84 -54.42 8.40
N ASN A 3 -68.55 -54.73 8.22
CA ASN A 3 -67.70 -55.91 8.34
C ASN A 3 -66.26 -55.33 8.49
N ALA A 4 -65.45 -55.69 9.49
CA ALA A 4 -64.54 -56.84 9.48
C ALA A 4 -63.58 -56.91 8.28
N ALA A 5 -62.30 -56.54 8.50
CA ALA A 5 -61.14 -57.30 7.99
C ALA A 5 -59.86 -56.93 8.77
N LEU A 6 -59.48 -57.84 9.67
CA LEU A 6 -58.14 -57.93 10.28
C LEU A 6 -57.06 -58.22 9.22
N LYS A 7 -55.84 -57.68 9.42
CA LYS A 7 -54.66 -58.53 9.66
C LYS A 7 -53.44 -57.80 10.24
N LYS A 8 -53.02 -58.29 11.41
CA LYS A 8 -51.71 -58.21 12.06
C LYS A 8 -50.51 -58.36 11.10
N LYS A 9 -49.41 -57.63 11.35
CA LYS A 9 -48.21 -58.17 12.03
C LYS A 9 -47.11 -57.13 12.30
N ASN A 10 -46.61 -57.21 13.53
CA ASN A 10 -45.38 -56.66 14.14
C ASN A 10 -44.18 -56.47 13.20
N SER A 11 -43.39 -55.39 13.41
CA SER A 11 -42.05 -55.49 14.05
C SER A 11 -41.27 -54.15 14.12
N SER A 12 -40.73 -53.88 15.31
CA SER A 12 -39.44 -53.24 15.61
C SER A 12 -39.13 -51.79 15.18
N SER A 13 -39.19 -50.90 16.18
CA SER A 13 -38.16 -49.91 16.59
C SER A 13 -37.04 -49.51 15.62
N ALA A 14 -36.92 -48.21 15.36
CA ALA A 14 -35.68 -47.46 15.53
C ALA A 14 -35.96 -45.94 15.57
N SER A 15 -35.68 -45.32 16.71
CA SER A 15 -35.63 -43.88 16.88
C SER A 15 -34.42 -43.30 16.15
N THR A 16 -34.63 -42.38 15.21
CA THR A 16 -33.55 -41.53 14.67
C THR A 16 -33.83 -40.08 15.00
N SER A 17 -33.08 -39.61 16.00
CA SER A 17 -32.84 -38.21 16.35
C SER A 17 -32.48 -37.42 15.08
N ALA A 18 -33.38 -36.53 14.64
CA ALA A 18 -33.09 -35.55 13.60
C ALA A 18 -32.07 -34.52 14.15
N LYS A 19 -30.80 -34.68 13.77
CA LYS A 19 -29.81 -33.61 13.87
C LYS A 19 -30.27 -32.46 12.97
N ALA A 20 -30.59 -31.32 13.58
CA ALA A 20 -30.81 -30.07 12.87
C ALA A 20 -29.51 -29.71 12.12
N SER A 21 -29.47 -30.05 10.83
CA SER A 21 -28.53 -29.49 9.88
C SER A 21 -28.75 -27.98 9.85
N ALA A 22 -27.74 -27.21 10.27
CA ALA A 22 -27.72 -25.77 10.10
C ALA A 22 -27.80 -25.47 8.59
N SER A 23 -29.00 -25.16 8.10
CA SER A 23 -29.22 -24.78 6.73
C SER A 23 -28.33 -23.57 6.39
N ALA A 24 -27.51 -23.71 5.36
CA ALA A 24 -26.72 -22.60 4.83
C ALA A 24 -27.64 -21.38 4.59
N PRO A 25 -27.23 -20.16 4.98
CA PRO A 25 -28.05 -18.97 4.79
C PRO A 25 -28.36 -18.78 3.31
N ARG A 26 -29.66 -18.66 2.98
CA ARG A 26 -30.13 -18.39 1.61
C ARG A 26 -29.42 -17.14 1.05
N PRO A 27 -29.04 -17.12 -0.23
CA PRO A 27 -28.46 -15.94 -0.86
C PRO A 27 -29.39 -14.74 -0.72
N ARG A 28 -28.87 -13.65 -0.15
CA ARG A 28 -29.59 -12.38 -0.03
C ARG A 28 -29.79 -11.79 -1.43
N SER A 29 -30.95 -11.18 -1.67
CA SER A 29 -31.21 -10.52 -2.96
C SER A 29 -30.21 -9.38 -3.20
N ALA A 30 -29.86 -9.11 -4.47
CA ALA A 30 -28.94 -8.03 -4.85
C ALA A 30 -29.37 -6.67 -4.25
N ASN A 31 -30.68 -6.41 -4.21
CA ASN A 31 -31.27 -5.21 -3.60
C ASN A 31 -30.94 -5.09 -2.11
N THR A 32 -30.90 -6.21 -1.40
CA THR A 32 -30.55 -6.25 0.03
C THR A 32 -29.07 -5.90 0.24
N VAL A 33 -28.17 -6.43 -0.59
CA VAL A 33 -26.74 -6.13 -0.52
C VAL A 33 -26.47 -4.65 -0.83
N PHE A 34 -27.14 -4.11 -1.84
CA PHE A 34 -27.06 -2.68 -2.17
C PHE A 34 -27.55 -1.80 -1.00
N ALA A 35 -28.69 -2.13 -0.40
CA ALA A 35 -29.22 -1.40 0.75
C ALA A 35 -28.24 -1.40 1.93
N TYR A 36 -27.60 -2.54 2.23
CA TYR A 36 -26.58 -2.59 3.28
C TYR A 36 -25.36 -1.70 2.95
N LYS A 37 -24.85 -1.72 1.72
CA LYS A 37 -23.73 -0.85 1.29
C LYS A 37 -24.11 0.63 1.41
N ALA A 38 -25.28 1.01 0.92
CA ALA A 38 -25.76 2.40 0.98
C ALA A 38 -25.99 2.88 2.43
N ALA A 39 -26.69 2.08 3.25
CA ALA A 39 -26.99 2.44 4.64
C ALA A 39 -25.70 2.60 5.47
N SER A 40 -24.74 1.71 5.28
CA SER A 40 -23.48 1.73 6.02
C SER A 40 -22.52 2.81 5.53
N LEU A 41 -22.55 3.17 4.24
CA LEU A 41 -21.89 4.37 3.73
C LEU A 41 -22.45 5.62 4.41
N GLY A 42 -23.79 5.75 4.44
CA GLY A 42 -24.48 6.86 5.09
C GLY A 42 -24.13 6.97 6.57
N LEU A 43 -24.14 5.85 7.30
CA LEU A 43 -23.78 5.82 8.72
C LEU A 43 -22.30 6.14 8.95
N GLY A 44 -21.40 5.67 8.09
CA GLY A 44 -19.98 6.03 8.13
C GLY A 44 -19.72 7.51 7.92
N ILE A 45 -20.39 8.13 6.94
CA ILE A 45 -20.32 9.58 6.71
C ILE A 45 -20.89 10.35 7.90
N ALA A 46 -22.05 9.92 8.43
CA ALA A 46 -22.66 10.54 9.60
C ALA A 46 -21.74 10.48 10.83
N LEU A 47 -21.06 9.35 11.07
CA LEU A 47 -20.09 9.20 12.14
C LEU A 47 -18.94 10.21 12.02
N ARG A 48 -18.40 10.41 10.81
CA ARG A 48 -17.31 11.39 10.57
C ARG A 48 -17.79 12.82 10.73
N ALA A 49 -18.99 13.14 10.25
CA ALA A 49 -19.60 14.46 10.46
C ALA A 49 -19.82 14.75 11.96
N PHE A 50 -20.28 13.74 12.72
CA PHE A 50 -20.41 13.84 14.17
C PHE A 50 -19.05 14.07 14.85
N LEU A 51 -18.04 13.26 14.52
CA LEU A 51 -16.69 13.39 15.09
C LEU A 51 -16.01 14.72 14.73
N LEU A 52 -16.25 15.28 13.54
CA LEU A 52 -15.80 16.63 13.19
C LEU A 52 -16.39 17.68 14.13
N GLN A 53 -17.69 17.57 14.45
CA GLN A 53 -18.35 18.51 15.35
C GLN A 53 -17.85 18.34 16.80
N VAL A 54 -17.70 17.10 17.26
CA VAL A 54 -17.07 16.80 18.56
C VAL A 54 -15.66 17.38 18.61
N GLY A 55 -14.88 17.22 17.55
CA GLY A 55 -13.53 17.76 17.45
C GLY A 55 -13.48 19.27 17.58
N ARG A 56 -14.39 20.00 16.93
CA ARG A 56 -14.50 21.47 17.08
C ARG A 56 -14.83 21.88 18.51
N VAL A 57 -15.76 21.19 19.16
CA VAL A 57 -16.13 21.47 20.56
C VAL A 57 -14.93 21.19 21.48
N GLN A 58 -14.24 20.07 21.28
CA GLN A 58 -13.07 19.71 22.06
C GLN A 58 -11.91 20.70 21.86
N ASP A 59 -11.58 21.06 20.62
CA ASP A 59 -10.53 22.04 20.33
C ASP A 59 -10.81 23.42 20.95
N ALA A 60 -12.09 23.78 21.13
CA ALA A 60 -12.49 25.04 21.75
C ALA A 60 -12.54 25.01 23.29
N SER A 61 -12.62 23.84 23.91
CA SER A 61 -12.92 23.71 25.36
C SER A 61 -11.94 22.86 26.17
N SER A 62 -11.13 22.02 25.51
CA SER A 62 -10.18 21.10 26.15
C SER A 62 -8.75 21.64 26.05
N ALA A 63 -7.95 21.43 27.11
CA ALA A 63 -6.51 21.69 27.08
C ALA A 63 -5.75 20.74 26.13
N VAL A 64 -6.29 19.54 25.89
CA VAL A 64 -5.74 18.58 24.92
C VAL A 64 -6.52 18.70 23.60
N PRO A 65 -5.86 19.14 22.52
CA PRO A 65 -6.53 19.32 21.24
C PRO A 65 -6.98 17.98 20.65
N TYR A 66 -8.15 18.00 20.02
CA TYR A 66 -8.61 16.94 19.15
C TYR A 66 -7.81 16.96 17.84
N THR A 67 -7.66 18.13 17.21
CA THR A 67 -6.92 18.26 15.95
C THR A 67 -5.48 17.76 16.11
N ASP A 68 -5.04 16.94 15.17
CA ASP A 68 -3.67 16.42 15.13
C ASP A 68 -2.68 17.60 14.95
N ALA A 69 -1.58 17.57 15.69
CA ALA A 69 -0.52 18.58 15.59
C ALA A 69 0.08 18.63 14.17
N ASP A 70 0.13 17.48 13.49
CA ASP A 70 0.62 17.39 12.12
C ASP A 70 -0.28 18.14 11.13
N TYR A 71 -1.58 18.27 11.40
CA TYR A 71 -2.50 18.99 10.51
C TYR A 71 -2.11 20.47 10.34
N ALA A 72 -1.69 21.11 11.43
CA ALA A 72 -1.18 22.48 11.40
C ALA A 72 0.15 22.57 10.65
N VAL A 73 1.00 21.54 10.73
CA VAL A 73 2.26 21.45 9.97
C VAL A 73 1.98 21.36 8.46
N TYR A 74 1.01 20.56 8.03
CA TYR A 74 0.66 20.42 6.60
C TYR A 74 0.09 21.72 6.04
N THR A 75 -0.85 22.31 6.76
CA THR A 75 -1.56 23.53 6.34
C THR A 75 -0.60 24.72 6.29
N SER A 76 0.27 24.87 7.29
CA SER A 76 1.30 25.90 7.28
C SER A 76 2.29 25.71 6.13
N ALA A 77 2.71 24.48 5.83
CA ALA A 77 3.58 24.22 4.68
C ALA A 77 2.90 24.59 3.34
N ALA A 78 1.60 24.38 3.20
CA ALA A 78 0.83 24.85 2.04
C ALA A 78 0.77 26.39 1.95
N SER A 79 0.69 27.08 3.08
CA SER A 79 0.81 28.54 3.15
C SER A 79 2.20 29.03 2.72
N HIS A 80 3.27 28.36 3.16
CA HIS A 80 4.64 28.66 2.71
C HIS A 80 4.81 28.43 1.20
N LEU A 81 4.19 27.40 0.61
CA LEU A 81 4.22 27.19 -0.84
C LEU A 81 3.64 28.38 -1.63
N LEU A 82 2.52 28.94 -1.17
CA LEU A 82 1.79 29.98 -1.90
C LEU A 82 2.24 31.40 -1.59
N ARG A 83 2.58 31.68 -0.33
CA ARG A 83 2.88 33.04 0.16
C ARG A 83 4.35 33.26 0.51
N GLY A 84 5.17 32.21 0.50
CA GLY A 84 6.57 32.29 0.86
C GLY A 84 7.42 33.10 -0.12
N CYS A 85 7.00 33.24 -1.38
CA CYS A 85 7.85 33.82 -2.41
C CYS A 85 7.08 34.75 -3.37
N PRO A 86 6.58 35.91 -2.91
CA PRO A 86 5.83 36.83 -3.77
C PRO A 86 6.75 37.43 -4.85
N PHE A 87 6.45 37.17 -6.13
CA PHE A 87 7.32 37.52 -7.25
C PHE A 87 7.51 39.03 -7.43
N ASP A 88 6.53 39.86 -7.07
CA ASP A 88 6.68 41.32 -7.15
C ASP A 88 7.79 41.86 -6.22
N SER A 89 8.00 41.20 -5.07
CA SER A 89 9.09 41.54 -4.15
C SER A 89 10.47 41.21 -4.73
N ILE A 90 10.54 40.15 -5.54
CA ILE A 90 11.75 39.72 -6.24
C ILE A 90 12.09 40.69 -7.37
N LEU A 91 11.09 41.06 -8.16
CA LEU A 91 11.21 41.98 -9.28
C LEU A 91 11.71 43.37 -8.87
N ALA A 92 11.46 43.78 -7.64
CA ALA A 92 11.92 45.06 -7.10
C ALA A 92 13.43 45.08 -6.80
N VAL A 93 14.07 43.91 -6.66
CA VAL A 93 15.48 43.76 -6.24
C VAL A 93 16.40 43.31 -7.39
N MET A 94 15.84 42.71 -8.44
CA MET A 94 16.62 42.22 -9.58
C MET A 94 16.99 43.34 -10.56
N THR A 95 18.28 43.50 -10.82
CA THR A 95 18.82 44.39 -11.84
C THR A 95 19.27 43.60 -13.07
N ILE A 96 19.13 44.16 -14.28
CA ILE A 96 19.39 43.48 -15.57
C ILE A 96 20.84 42.96 -15.69
N SER A 97 21.78 43.52 -14.91
CA SER A 97 23.21 43.18 -14.93
C SER A 97 23.63 42.01 -14.03
N ASP A 98 22.72 41.43 -13.25
CA ASP A 98 23.10 40.44 -12.25
C ASP A 98 23.36 39.06 -12.89
N ASP A 99 24.50 38.44 -12.58
CA ASP A 99 24.78 37.05 -12.95
C ASP A 99 23.75 36.13 -12.30
N MET A 100 23.27 35.12 -13.03
CA MET A 100 22.34 34.11 -12.55
C MET A 100 22.82 33.51 -11.21
N ASN A 101 24.13 33.28 -11.05
CA ASN A 101 24.71 32.75 -9.81
C ASN A 101 24.67 33.77 -8.65
N GLU A 102 24.92 35.06 -8.93
CA GLU A 102 24.87 36.13 -7.93
C GLU A 102 23.44 36.37 -7.43
N ILE A 103 22.45 36.32 -8.34
CA ILE A 103 21.03 36.41 -7.99
C ILE A 103 20.63 35.24 -7.08
N ILE A 104 21.06 34.01 -7.42
CA ILE A 104 20.78 32.79 -6.66
C ILE A 104 21.34 32.85 -5.24
N GLU A 105 22.57 33.35 -5.08
CA GLU A 105 23.29 33.28 -3.81
C GLU A 105 23.05 34.48 -2.88
N THR A 106 22.71 35.66 -3.43
CA THR A 106 22.69 36.92 -2.63
C THR A 106 21.36 37.68 -2.63
N LYS A 107 20.50 37.55 -3.67
CA LYS A 107 19.32 38.42 -3.84
C LYS A 107 17.97 37.79 -3.51
N PHE A 108 17.85 36.46 -3.50
CA PHE A 108 16.62 35.82 -3.00
C PHE A 108 16.72 35.62 -1.48
N PRO A 109 15.68 35.93 -0.68
CA PRO A 109 15.65 35.52 0.71
C PRO A 109 15.70 34.00 0.74
N SER A 110 16.89 33.46 1.03
CA SER A 110 17.25 32.05 0.88
C SER A 110 16.38 31.12 1.71
N ALA A 111 15.65 31.64 2.70
CA ALA A 111 14.66 30.89 3.45
C ALA A 111 13.36 30.68 2.65
N ALA A 112 12.66 31.73 2.22
CA ALA A 112 11.22 31.59 1.94
C ALA A 112 10.87 31.00 0.55
N CYS A 113 11.79 31.07 -0.42
CA CYS A 113 11.57 30.70 -1.82
C CYS A 113 12.05 29.28 -2.15
N ALA A 114 11.33 28.58 -3.05
CA ALA A 114 11.76 27.27 -3.54
C ALA A 114 13.09 27.37 -4.32
N GLN A 115 14.08 26.54 -3.98
CA GLN A 115 15.45 26.66 -4.51
C GLN A 115 15.78 25.67 -5.63
N GLY A 116 14.80 24.93 -6.14
CA GLY A 116 15.06 24.01 -7.26
C GLY A 116 15.37 24.76 -8.56
N TRP A 117 16.17 24.14 -9.42
CA TRP A 117 16.63 24.75 -10.68
C TRP A 117 15.48 25.24 -11.56
N ALA A 118 14.32 24.57 -11.56
CA ALA A 118 13.17 24.96 -12.36
C ALA A 118 12.49 26.22 -11.81
N ALA A 119 12.38 26.34 -10.48
CA ALA A 119 11.84 27.54 -9.83
C ALA A 119 12.78 28.74 -10.01
N VAL A 120 14.09 28.51 -9.87
CA VAL A 120 15.13 29.53 -10.11
C VAL A 120 15.16 29.99 -11.56
N ALA A 121 15.17 29.06 -12.52
CA ALA A 121 15.15 29.38 -13.96
C ALA A 121 13.90 30.18 -14.34
N ALA A 122 12.73 29.85 -13.77
CA ALA A 122 11.50 30.60 -13.99
C ALA A 122 11.61 32.05 -13.47
N ARG A 123 12.21 32.28 -12.29
CA ARG A 123 12.44 33.64 -11.76
C ARG A 123 13.39 34.43 -12.64
N TYR A 124 14.52 33.82 -13.03
CA TYR A 124 15.49 34.45 -13.92
C TYR A 124 14.87 34.84 -15.26
N ALA A 125 14.17 33.90 -15.91
CA ALA A 125 13.52 34.14 -17.20
C ALA A 125 12.46 35.25 -17.13
N LEU A 126 11.70 35.34 -16.03
CA LEU A 126 10.70 36.40 -15.87
C LEU A 126 11.30 37.76 -15.50
N ALA A 127 12.41 37.77 -14.77
CA ALA A 127 13.13 38.99 -14.43
C ALA A 127 13.78 39.62 -15.67
N ALA A 128 14.23 38.79 -16.62
CA ALA A 128 14.68 39.20 -17.95
C ALA A 128 13.50 39.59 -18.89
N ASP A 129 12.45 40.25 -18.37
CA ASP A 129 11.32 40.73 -19.18
C ASP A 129 11.82 41.77 -20.20
N PRO A 130 11.74 41.48 -21.51
CA PRO A 130 12.19 42.43 -22.53
C PRO A 130 11.43 43.76 -22.45
N ARG A 131 10.19 43.77 -21.93
CA ARG A 131 9.42 45.01 -21.82
C ARG A 131 9.90 45.94 -20.71
N ARG A 132 10.82 45.50 -19.84
CA ARG A 132 11.39 46.31 -18.76
C ARG A 132 12.73 46.95 -19.13
N THR A 133 13.41 46.40 -20.13
CA THR A 133 14.69 46.93 -20.60
C THR A 133 14.45 48.26 -21.33
N PRO A 134 15.17 49.34 -20.98
CA PRO A 134 15.10 50.60 -21.71
C PRO A 134 15.43 50.39 -23.19
N VAL A 135 14.73 51.07 -24.10
CA VAL A 135 14.91 50.92 -25.56
C VAL A 135 16.38 51.14 -25.97
N ASP A 136 17.08 52.04 -25.27
CA ASP A 136 18.47 52.41 -25.54
C ASP A 136 19.49 51.33 -25.11
N SER A 137 19.06 50.29 -24.41
CA SER A 137 19.93 49.20 -23.93
C SER A 137 19.92 47.95 -24.83
N TYR A 138 19.12 47.96 -25.89
CA TYR A 138 19.01 46.85 -26.82
C TYR A 138 20.18 46.80 -27.80
N ILE A 139 20.88 45.67 -27.83
CA ILE A 139 21.90 45.36 -28.85
C ILE A 139 21.24 44.99 -30.20
N LEU A 140 19.97 44.59 -30.18
CA LEU A 140 19.20 44.11 -31.34
C LEU A 140 18.03 45.04 -31.64
N ASP A 141 17.70 45.21 -32.93
CA ASP A 141 16.58 46.02 -33.38
C ASP A 141 15.24 45.54 -32.75
N PRO A 142 14.53 46.40 -32.00
CA PRO A 142 13.25 46.07 -31.36
C PRO A 142 12.19 45.56 -32.35
N ASP A 143 12.22 46.02 -33.61
CA ASP A 143 11.25 45.65 -34.64
C ASP A 143 11.66 44.40 -35.44
N SER A 144 12.79 43.76 -35.08
CA SER A 144 13.25 42.54 -35.74
C SER A 144 12.30 41.36 -35.52
N ILE A 145 12.22 40.47 -36.52
CA ILE A 145 11.49 39.19 -36.43
C ILE A 145 11.95 38.38 -35.21
N PHE A 146 13.24 38.44 -34.87
CA PHE A 146 13.80 37.78 -33.70
C PHE A 146 13.18 38.31 -32.40
N MET A 147 13.12 39.64 -32.21
CA MET A 147 12.49 40.25 -31.03
C MET A 147 10.98 39.98 -30.96
N LEU A 148 10.30 39.87 -32.11
CA LEU A 148 8.90 39.45 -32.16
C LEU A 148 8.72 38.00 -31.64
N ILE A 149 9.60 37.07 -32.03
CA ILE A 149 9.60 35.69 -31.53
C ILE A 149 9.89 35.65 -30.04
N VAL A 150 10.89 36.41 -29.56
CA VAL A 150 11.24 36.48 -28.13
C VAL A 150 10.08 37.02 -27.30
N ASN A 151 9.43 38.11 -27.73
CA ASN A 151 8.27 38.68 -27.06
C ASN A 151 7.07 37.72 -27.07
N GLY A 152 6.84 37.01 -28.18
CA GLY A 152 5.82 35.98 -28.30
C GLY A 152 6.07 34.81 -27.33
N ALA A 153 7.31 34.30 -27.29
CA ALA A 153 7.72 33.23 -26.39
C ALA A 153 7.61 33.65 -24.91
N TYR A 154 8.07 34.85 -24.55
CA TYR A 154 7.89 35.39 -23.19
C TYR A 154 6.42 35.48 -22.83
N THR A 155 5.57 36.01 -23.71
CA THR A 155 4.13 36.16 -23.45
C THR A 155 3.45 34.81 -23.23
N LEU A 156 3.85 33.78 -23.98
CA LEU A 156 3.38 32.40 -23.81
C LEU A 156 3.85 31.78 -22.48
N LEU A 157 5.14 31.95 -22.14
CA LEU A 157 5.76 31.33 -20.97
C LEU A 157 5.52 32.08 -19.66
N ARG A 158 5.08 33.35 -19.72
CA ARG A 158 4.91 34.21 -18.54
C ARG A 158 4.01 33.60 -17.46
N ARG A 159 2.89 32.99 -17.86
CA ARG A 159 1.93 32.37 -16.92
C ARG A 159 2.46 31.10 -16.25
N PRO A 160 2.92 30.06 -16.99
CA PRO A 160 3.45 28.86 -16.37
C PRO A 160 4.71 29.14 -15.54
N PHE A 161 5.59 30.03 -16.01
CA PHE A 161 6.76 30.42 -15.23
C PHE A 161 6.36 31.28 -14.03
N GLY A 162 5.29 32.06 -14.11
CA GLY A 162 4.76 32.83 -12.99
C GLY A 162 4.40 31.95 -11.80
N LEU A 163 3.81 30.77 -12.04
CA LEU A 163 3.49 29.81 -10.99
C LEU A 163 4.76 29.25 -10.32
N LEU A 164 5.77 28.89 -11.12
CA LEU A 164 7.05 28.38 -10.61
C LEU A 164 7.88 29.47 -9.91
N ALA A 165 7.83 30.69 -10.40
CA ALA A 165 8.57 31.82 -9.85
C ALA A 165 8.03 32.27 -8.49
N ASN A 166 6.71 32.22 -8.32
CA ASN A 166 6.04 32.51 -7.04
C ASN A 166 6.10 31.35 -6.03
N LEU A 167 6.68 30.21 -6.41
CA LEU A 167 6.70 29.02 -5.57
C LEU A 167 7.62 29.23 -4.35
N GLY A 168 7.05 29.14 -3.15
CA GLY A 168 7.78 29.10 -1.88
C GLY A 168 8.27 27.71 -1.49
N ASP A 169 9.10 27.62 -0.46
CA ASP A 169 9.63 26.35 0.05
C ASP A 169 8.76 25.84 1.22
N PRO A 170 8.10 24.66 1.11
CA PRO A 170 7.27 24.11 2.20
C PRO A 170 8.11 23.71 3.42
N PHE A 171 9.41 23.46 3.24
CA PHE A 171 10.31 23.03 4.31
C PHE A 171 10.71 24.18 5.26
N GLN A 172 10.30 25.40 4.96
CA GLN A 172 10.38 26.52 5.90
C GLN A 172 9.49 26.35 7.12
N ARG A 173 8.43 25.55 7.00
CA ARG A 173 7.73 25.08 8.16
C ARG A 173 8.63 24.12 8.92
N ALA A 174 9.11 24.56 10.09
CA ALA A 174 9.80 23.69 11.03
C ALA A 174 8.98 22.40 11.26
N THR A 175 9.68 21.26 11.34
CA THR A 175 9.12 19.89 11.45
C THR A 175 8.33 19.37 10.25
N TYR A 176 8.18 20.11 9.15
CA TYR A 176 7.66 19.54 7.90
C TYR A 176 8.69 18.57 7.31
N ARG A 177 8.37 17.27 7.34
CA ARG A 177 9.22 16.16 6.87
C ARG A 177 8.50 15.25 5.87
N TYR A 178 7.43 15.76 5.25
CA TYR A 178 6.62 15.04 4.26
C TYR A 178 7.05 15.47 2.86
N THR A 179 6.67 14.70 1.84
CA THR A 179 6.91 15.13 0.47
C THR A 179 6.07 16.36 0.14
N PRO A 180 6.57 17.27 -0.74
CA PRO A 180 5.80 18.45 -1.12
C PRO A 180 4.45 18.15 -1.74
N LEU A 181 4.21 16.90 -2.21
CA LEU A 181 2.92 16.45 -2.72
C LEU A 181 1.76 16.71 -1.75
N LEU A 182 1.98 16.54 -0.45
CA LEU A 182 0.95 16.79 0.56
C LEU A 182 0.63 18.29 0.68
N ALA A 183 1.64 19.13 0.81
CA ALA A 183 1.45 20.58 0.86
C ALA A 183 0.83 21.12 -0.45
N LEU A 184 1.23 20.58 -1.61
CA LEU A 184 0.62 20.91 -2.91
C LEU A 184 -0.85 20.49 -2.98
N ALA A 185 -1.21 19.34 -2.41
CA ALA A 185 -2.61 18.90 -2.36
C ALA A 185 -3.48 19.79 -1.46
N LEU A 186 -2.90 20.47 -0.46
CA LEU A 186 -3.59 21.39 0.45
C LEU A 186 -3.58 22.85 -0.03
N ALA A 187 -2.68 23.22 -0.94
CA ALA A 187 -2.55 24.57 -1.47
C ALA A 187 -3.88 25.17 -2.00
N PRO A 188 -4.76 24.43 -2.71
CA PRO A 188 -6.04 24.98 -3.15
C PRO A 188 -6.92 25.50 -2.00
N GLY A 189 -6.88 24.83 -0.84
CA GLY A 189 -7.60 25.27 0.36
C GLY A 189 -7.07 26.58 0.92
N GLU A 190 -5.74 26.73 0.96
CA GLU A 190 -5.10 27.97 1.40
C GLU A 190 -5.37 29.14 0.43
N TRP A 191 -5.34 28.87 -0.88
CA TRP A 191 -5.66 29.86 -1.91
C TRP A 191 -7.11 30.35 -1.80
N ALA A 192 -8.05 29.44 -1.49
CA ALA A 192 -9.46 29.76 -1.30
C ALA A 192 -9.80 30.33 0.10
N GLY A 193 -8.82 30.46 1.01
CA GLY A 193 -9.05 30.92 2.39
C GLY A 193 -9.74 29.89 3.30
N TRP A 194 -9.71 28.61 2.96
CA TRP A 194 -10.30 27.48 3.71
C TRP A 194 -9.24 26.59 4.38
N SER A 195 -8.08 27.16 4.71
CA SER A 195 -6.92 26.48 5.27
C SER A 195 -7.26 25.56 6.46
N ASP A 196 -8.10 26.04 7.38
CA ASP A 196 -8.41 25.31 8.62
C ASP A 196 -9.29 24.06 8.43
N VAL A 197 -10.01 23.95 7.31
CA VAL A 197 -11.02 22.89 7.10
C VAL A 197 -10.82 22.06 5.85
N PHE A 198 -10.19 22.61 4.81
CA PHE A 198 -10.08 21.96 3.50
C PHE A 198 -9.37 20.60 3.59
N GLY A 199 -8.23 20.54 4.28
CA GLY A 199 -7.48 19.30 4.43
C GLY A 199 -8.26 18.23 5.19
N LYS A 200 -9.00 18.59 6.24
CA LYS A 200 -9.88 17.64 6.95
C LYS A 200 -10.93 17.03 6.03
N TRP A 201 -11.58 17.83 5.19
CA TRP A 201 -12.54 17.33 4.20
C TRP A 201 -11.89 16.40 3.17
N LEU A 202 -10.70 16.77 2.68
CA LEU A 202 -9.92 15.94 1.76
C LEU A 202 -9.59 14.57 2.38
N PHE A 203 -9.12 14.55 3.64
CA PHE A 203 -8.71 13.33 4.33
C PHE A 203 -9.91 12.44 4.71
N ILE A 204 -11.03 13.03 5.11
CA ILE A 204 -12.28 12.31 5.36
C ILE A 204 -12.83 11.73 4.07
N GLY A 205 -12.78 12.49 2.97
CA GLY A 205 -13.17 12.00 1.64
C GLY A 205 -12.34 10.78 1.22
N ALA A 206 -11.01 10.85 1.42
CA ALA A 206 -10.12 9.73 1.17
C ALA A 206 -10.43 8.53 2.10
N ASP A 207 -10.75 8.76 3.37
CA ASP A 207 -11.10 7.71 4.33
C ASP A 207 -12.38 6.95 3.94
N VAL A 208 -13.42 7.67 3.51
CA VAL A 208 -14.64 7.08 3.00
C VAL A 208 -14.38 6.32 1.70
N LEU A 209 -13.56 6.89 0.81
CA LEU A 209 -13.16 6.26 -0.45
C LEU A 209 -12.39 4.95 -0.20
N CYS A 210 -11.53 4.88 0.81
CA CYS A 210 -10.88 3.62 1.22
C CYS A 210 -11.92 2.52 1.48
N GLY A 211 -12.99 2.81 2.21
CA GLY A 211 -14.07 1.84 2.45
C GLY A 211 -14.75 1.36 1.17
N VAL A 212 -15.01 2.27 0.22
CA VAL A 212 -15.60 1.94 -1.09
C VAL A 212 -14.65 1.09 -1.93
N LEU A 213 -13.37 1.46 -1.99
CA LEU A 213 -12.34 0.74 -2.72
C LEU A 213 -12.13 -0.67 -2.15
N MET A 214 -12.23 -0.84 -0.83
CA MET A 214 -12.18 -2.17 -0.22
C MET A 214 -13.31 -3.07 -0.74
N TRP A 215 -14.54 -2.55 -0.93
CA TRP A 215 -15.62 -3.32 -1.54
C TRP A 215 -15.29 -3.73 -2.97
N ALA A 216 -14.76 -2.79 -3.77
CA ALA A 216 -14.42 -3.05 -5.16
C ALA A 216 -13.34 -4.14 -5.28
N VAL A 217 -12.27 -4.04 -4.49
CA VAL A 217 -11.19 -5.04 -4.47
C VAL A 217 -11.73 -6.41 -4.03
N LEU A 218 -12.52 -6.45 -2.97
CA LEU A 218 -13.10 -7.70 -2.45
C LEU A 218 -14.05 -8.37 -3.44
N GLU A 219 -14.96 -7.59 -4.03
CA GLU A 219 -15.88 -8.08 -5.07
C GLU A 219 -15.11 -8.63 -6.27
N GLN A 220 -14.05 -7.93 -6.71
CA GLN A 220 -13.19 -8.39 -7.80
C GLN A 220 -12.48 -9.71 -7.44
N ARG A 221 -11.89 -9.82 -6.24
CA ARG A 221 -11.27 -11.06 -5.77
C ARG A 221 -12.27 -12.21 -5.68
N HIS A 222 -13.49 -11.93 -5.21
CA HIS A 222 -14.55 -12.93 -5.13
C HIS A 222 -14.94 -13.43 -6.51
N GLN A 223 -15.21 -12.52 -7.45
CA GLN A 223 -15.54 -12.86 -8.83
C GLN A 223 -14.44 -13.70 -9.51
N GLN A 224 -13.17 -13.39 -9.24
CA GLN A 224 -12.04 -14.17 -9.75
C GLN A 224 -12.01 -15.61 -9.21
N ARG A 225 -12.52 -15.85 -7.99
CA ARG A 225 -12.50 -17.16 -7.34
C ARG A 225 -13.74 -18.00 -7.62
N THR A 226 -14.90 -17.38 -7.85
CA THR A 226 -16.18 -18.11 -8.03
C THR A 226 -16.62 -18.28 -9.47
N ARG A 227 -16.01 -17.58 -10.44
CA ARG A 227 -16.39 -17.73 -11.86
C ARG A 227 -16.06 -19.15 -12.34
N THR A 228 -17.07 -20.02 -12.32
CA THR A 228 -17.07 -21.30 -13.01
C THR A 228 -17.76 -21.12 -14.36
N ARG A 229 -17.15 -21.67 -15.42
CA ARG A 229 -17.68 -21.58 -16.79
C ARG A 229 -18.69 -22.71 -16.99
N ARG A 230 -19.98 -22.38 -17.10
CA ARG A 230 -21.02 -23.36 -17.46
C ARG A 230 -21.34 -23.21 -18.96
N ARG A 231 -21.08 -24.25 -19.75
CA ARG A 231 -21.51 -24.29 -21.16
C ARG A 231 -22.96 -24.76 -21.19
N THR A 232 -23.86 -23.90 -21.64
CA THR A 232 -25.26 -24.23 -21.89
C THR A 232 -25.49 -24.39 -23.39
N SER A 233 -26.59 -25.02 -23.79
CA SER A 233 -26.97 -25.21 -25.21
C SER A 233 -27.18 -23.89 -25.97
N SER A 234 -27.39 -22.78 -25.28
CA SER A 234 -27.60 -21.43 -25.85
C SER A 234 -26.40 -20.48 -25.70
N GLY A 235 -25.29 -20.92 -25.09
CA GLY A 235 -24.10 -20.08 -24.92
C GLY A 235 -23.28 -20.40 -23.66
N VAL A 236 -22.25 -19.58 -23.42
CA VAL A 236 -21.43 -19.66 -22.19
C VAL A 236 -22.08 -18.81 -21.11
N GLU A 237 -22.54 -19.44 -20.03
CA GLU A 237 -23.11 -18.77 -18.87
C GLU A 237 -22.10 -18.76 -17.72
N PHE A 238 -21.89 -17.60 -17.10
CA PHE A 238 -21.00 -17.43 -15.96
C PHE A 238 -21.84 -17.40 -14.69
N GLN A 239 -21.72 -18.43 -13.85
CA GLN A 239 -22.46 -18.52 -12.59
C GLN A 239 -21.51 -18.20 -11.43
N SER A 240 -21.89 -17.25 -10.56
CA SER A 240 -21.20 -16.98 -9.29
C SER A 240 -22.00 -17.67 -8.19
N GLU A 241 -21.42 -18.71 -7.57
CA GLU A 241 -22.04 -19.39 -6.44
C GLU A 241 -21.62 -18.77 -5.11
N GLY A 242 -22.60 -18.39 -4.28
CA GLY A 242 -22.42 -18.10 -2.85
C GLY A 242 -22.92 -16.74 -2.37
N THR A 243 -23.40 -16.69 -1.12
CA THR A 243 -23.71 -15.45 -0.41
C THR A 243 -22.40 -14.75 -0.02
N TYR A 244 -21.98 -13.76 -0.80
CA TYR A 244 -20.75 -13.01 -0.51
C TYR A 244 -21.02 -11.81 0.41
N TRP A 245 -20.27 -11.74 1.51
CA TRP A 245 -20.41 -10.67 2.51
C TRP A 245 -19.67 -9.39 2.08
N SER A 246 -19.76 -8.92 0.83
CA SER A 246 -19.01 -7.73 0.34
C SER A 246 -19.24 -6.44 1.13
N TRP A 247 -20.22 -6.42 2.04
CA TRP A 247 -20.52 -5.30 2.90
C TRP A 247 -19.68 -5.25 4.19
N TYR A 248 -19.02 -6.31 4.69
CA TYR A 248 -18.34 -6.22 6.00
C TYR A 248 -17.20 -5.18 6.11
N PRO A 249 -16.51 -4.72 5.04
CA PRO A 249 -15.56 -3.61 5.17
C PRO A 249 -16.23 -2.34 5.69
N THR A 250 -17.55 -2.21 5.54
CA THR A 250 -18.30 -1.10 6.13
C THR A 250 -18.22 -1.12 7.65
N ILE A 251 -18.36 -2.29 8.27
CA ILE A 251 -18.31 -2.43 9.74
C ILE A 251 -16.86 -2.29 10.21
N LEU A 252 -15.92 -2.93 9.51
CA LEU A 252 -14.51 -2.97 9.94
C LEU A 252 -13.75 -1.66 9.71
N TRP A 253 -14.18 -0.84 8.73
CA TRP A 253 -13.53 0.42 8.37
C TRP A 253 -14.44 1.63 8.58
N LEU A 254 -15.59 1.69 7.91
CA LEU A 254 -16.45 2.87 7.96
C LEU A 254 -17.12 3.08 9.32
N LEU A 255 -17.49 2.03 10.04
CA LEU A 255 -18.06 2.16 11.39
C LEU A 255 -17.03 2.00 12.50
N ASN A 256 -15.77 1.81 12.14
CA ASN A 256 -14.69 1.69 13.11
C ASN A 256 -14.32 3.10 13.61
N PRO A 257 -14.43 3.35 14.93
CA PRO A 257 -14.13 4.67 15.49
C PRO A 257 -12.65 5.03 15.35
N PHE A 258 -11.74 4.07 15.18
CA PHE A 258 -10.30 4.33 15.07
C PHE A 258 -9.91 5.06 13.76
N PRO A 259 -10.15 4.53 12.54
CA PRO A 259 -9.88 5.26 11.30
C PRO A 259 -10.78 6.49 11.15
N ALA A 260 -12.03 6.43 11.62
CA ALA A 260 -12.92 7.58 11.62
C ALA A 260 -12.34 8.74 12.42
N GLN A 261 -11.84 8.50 13.64
CA GLN A 261 -11.19 9.55 14.44
C GLN A 261 -9.89 10.05 13.81
N ILE A 262 -9.02 9.17 13.31
CA ILE A 262 -7.72 9.60 12.77
C ILE A 262 -7.91 10.53 11.56
N SER A 263 -8.83 10.22 10.65
CA SER A 263 -9.12 11.09 9.50
C SER A 263 -9.76 12.43 9.91
N THR A 264 -10.70 12.43 10.86
CA THR A 264 -11.36 13.66 11.33
C THR A 264 -10.45 14.56 12.17
N ARG A 265 -9.41 14.00 12.80
CA ARG A 265 -8.34 14.76 13.47
C ARG A 265 -7.43 15.50 12.49
N GLY A 266 -7.46 15.18 11.20
CA GLY A 266 -6.65 15.85 10.18
C GLY A 266 -5.41 15.07 9.73
N SER A 267 -5.38 13.75 9.93
CA SER A 267 -4.28 12.91 9.45
C SER A 267 -4.45 12.55 7.97
N SER A 268 -3.35 12.63 7.20
CA SER A 268 -3.37 12.35 5.75
C SER A 268 -3.21 10.87 5.39
N GLU A 269 -3.21 9.95 6.37
CA GLU A 269 -2.94 8.51 6.16
C GLU A 269 -3.94 7.86 5.20
N SER A 270 -5.22 8.29 5.23
CA SER A 270 -6.23 7.72 4.33
C SER A 270 -5.98 8.06 2.85
N VAL A 271 -5.27 9.15 2.54
CA VAL A 271 -4.85 9.46 1.16
C VAL A 271 -3.88 8.39 0.64
N LEU A 272 -2.95 7.94 1.49
CA LEU A 272 -2.06 6.84 1.16
C LEU A 272 -2.82 5.52 1.00
N GLY A 273 -3.79 5.26 1.87
CA GLY A 273 -4.69 4.11 1.75
C GLY A 273 -5.41 4.06 0.40
N VAL A 274 -5.89 5.20 -0.10
CA VAL A 274 -6.51 5.30 -1.43
C VAL A 274 -5.54 4.88 -2.53
N PHE A 275 -4.28 5.38 -2.52
CA PHE A 275 -3.29 4.98 -3.52
C PHE A 275 -2.98 3.48 -3.47
N VAL A 276 -2.84 2.90 -2.28
CA VAL A 276 -2.58 1.45 -2.12
C VAL A 276 -3.77 0.62 -2.62
N LEU A 277 -5.00 1.01 -2.29
CA LEU A 277 -6.21 0.27 -2.70
C LEU A 277 -6.49 0.41 -4.19
N LEU A 278 -6.26 1.58 -4.79
CA LEU A 278 -6.33 1.78 -6.25
C LEU A 278 -5.26 0.96 -6.96
N PHE A 279 -4.03 0.91 -6.43
CA PHE A 279 -3.00 0.00 -6.93
C PHE A 279 -3.50 -1.45 -6.94
N LEU A 280 -4.02 -1.96 -5.82
CA LEU A 280 -4.51 -3.34 -5.75
C LEU A 280 -5.65 -3.60 -6.72
N LEU A 281 -6.63 -2.69 -6.79
CA LEU A 281 -7.77 -2.79 -7.70
C LEU A 281 -7.32 -2.89 -9.16
N SER A 282 -6.47 -1.95 -9.59
CA SER A 282 -5.96 -1.89 -10.96
C SER A 282 -5.02 -3.04 -11.29
N PHE A 283 -4.14 -3.43 -10.36
CA PHE A 283 -3.18 -4.52 -10.56
C PHE A 283 -3.89 -5.86 -10.70
N LEU A 284 -4.82 -6.17 -9.80
CA LEU A 284 -5.59 -7.41 -9.83
C LEU A 284 -6.50 -7.49 -11.06
N ALA A 285 -6.81 -6.37 -11.72
CA ALA A 285 -7.69 -6.38 -12.89
C ALA A 285 -6.97 -6.99 -14.10
N THR A 286 -5.64 -6.84 -14.17
CA THR A 286 -4.80 -7.37 -15.25
C THR A 286 -3.97 -8.57 -14.83
N ASN A 287 -3.75 -8.74 -13.52
CA ASN A 287 -2.98 -9.82 -12.92
C ASN A 287 -3.83 -10.54 -11.85
N PRO A 288 -4.85 -11.32 -12.25
CA PRO A 288 -5.73 -12.00 -11.30
C PRO A 288 -4.94 -12.94 -10.38
N GLU A 289 -5.51 -13.22 -9.21
CA GLU A 289 -4.93 -14.20 -8.29
C GLU A 289 -4.92 -15.59 -8.92
N ARG A 290 -3.85 -16.35 -8.68
CA ARG A 290 -3.75 -17.72 -9.18
C ARG A 290 -4.88 -18.55 -8.55
N SER A 291 -5.75 -19.12 -9.39
CA SER A 291 -6.75 -20.09 -8.93
C SER A 291 -6.02 -21.27 -8.30
N GLU A 292 -6.45 -21.70 -7.12
CA GLU A 292 -5.87 -22.81 -6.37
C GLU A 292 -5.93 -24.16 -7.12
N ILE A 293 -6.70 -24.22 -8.22
CA ILE A 293 -6.82 -25.38 -9.10
C ILE A 293 -5.51 -25.59 -9.85
N ARG A 294 -4.66 -26.46 -9.31
CA ARG A 294 -3.60 -27.11 -10.07
C ARG A 294 -4.32 -28.12 -10.97
N SER A 295 -4.24 -27.96 -12.29
CA SER A 295 -4.74 -28.97 -13.23
C SER A 295 -4.06 -30.30 -12.91
N ALA A 296 -4.77 -31.16 -12.18
CA ALA A 296 -4.32 -32.48 -11.81
C ALA A 296 -4.84 -33.49 -12.83
N THR A 297 -4.66 -33.25 -14.13
CA THR A 297 -5.05 -34.26 -15.15
C THR A 297 -4.33 -34.06 -16.49
N VAL A 298 -3.05 -34.45 -16.59
CA VAL A 298 -2.47 -34.98 -17.85
C VAL A 298 -1.32 -35.94 -17.50
N THR A 299 -1.59 -37.06 -16.80
CA THR A 299 -0.62 -38.18 -16.68
C THR A 299 -1.31 -39.50 -16.30
N ALA A 300 -2.58 -39.70 -16.67
CA ALA A 300 -3.27 -40.94 -16.38
C ALA A 300 -4.14 -41.42 -17.56
N VAL A 301 -3.62 -41.40 -18.78
CA VAL A 301 -4.14 -42.23 -19.89
C VAL A 301 -3.00 -42.61 -20.83
N THR A 302 -2.04 -43.40 -20.34
CA THR A 302 -1.25 -44.31 -21.19
C THR A 302 -0.77 -45.44 -20.30
N ASP A 303 -1.68 -46.33 -19.94
CA ASP A 303 -1.36 -47.73 -19.68
C ASP A 303 -2.67 -48.47 -19.46
N GLU A 304 -3.25 -48.99 -20.54
CA GLU A 304 -3.95 -50.28 -20.53
C GLU A 304 -4.08 -50.81 -21.96
N LYS A 305 -3.09 -51.60 -22.37
CA LYS A 305 -3.31 -52.66 -23.36
C LYS A 305 -4.02 -53.80 -22.64
N SER A 306 -5.32 -53.99 -22.87
CA SER A 306 -5.86 -55.34 -23.04
C SER A 306 -7.25 -55.36 -23.69
N SER A 307 -7.34 -56.23 -24.71
CA SER A 307 -8.48 -57.12 -25.00
C SER A 307 -9.81 -56.54 -25.50
N SER A 308 -10.15 -57.03 -26.69
CA SER A 308 -11.43 -56.92 -27.40
C SER A 308 -12.63 -57.54 -26.67
N LYS A 309 -13.81 -56.94 -26.84
CA LYS A 309 -15.02 -57.55 -27.44
C LYS A 309 -16.17 -56.55 -27.48
N GLY A 310 -16.93 -56.59 -28.58
CA GLY A 310 -17.95 -55.61 -28.96
C GLY A 310 -19.28 -55.66 -28.21
N GLY A 311 -20.09 -54.65 -28.50
CA GLY A 311 -21.48 -54.49 -28.09
C GLY A 311 -21.88 -53.03 -28.29
N ASP A 312 -22.67 -52.76 -29.32
CA ASP A 312 -23.30 -51.46 -29.56
C ASP A 312 -24.31 -51.15 -28.45
N GLU A 313 -24.02 -50.16 -27.61
CA GLU A 313 -25.01 -49.41 -26.85
C GLU A 313 -24.66 -47.92 -26.91
N VAL A 314 -25.47 -47.17 -27.67
CA VAL A 314 -25.44 -45.70 -27.70
C VAL A 314 -26.08 -45.22 -26.40
N VAL A 315 -25.26 -45.01 -25.38
CA VAL A 315 -25.61 -44.23 -24.19
C VAL A 315 -25.25 -42.78 -24.49
N ASP A 316 -26.25 -41.91 -24.58
CA ASP A 316 -26.09 -40.44 -24.52
C ASP A 316 -25.39 -40.08 -23.21
N SER A 317 -24.05 -40.11 -23.25
CA SER A 317 -23.21 -39.57 -22.20
C SER A 317 -23.09 -38.08 -22.46
N GLU A 318 -23.66 -37.26 -21.57
CA GLU A 318 -23.32 -35.85 -21.49
C GLU A 318 -21.79 -35.71 -21.58
N PRO A 319 -21.26 -34.81 -22.42
CA PRO A 319 -19.82 -34.68 -22.54
C PRO A 319 -19.25 -34.32 -21.17
N PRO A 320 -18.16 -34.97 -20.74
CA PRO A 320 -17.58 -34.74 -19.42
C PRO A 320 -17.27 -33.25 -19.26
N MET A 321 -17.63 -32.68 -18.10
CA MET A 321 -17.24 -31.33 -17.73
C MET A 321 -15.72 -31.22 -17.87
N THR A 322 -15.26 -30.54 -18.90
CA THR A 322 -13.85 -30.22 -19.08
C THR A 322 -13.49 -29.16 -18.03
N PRO A 323 -12.49 -29.38 -17.16
CA PRO A 323 -11.98 -28.33 -16.28
C PRO A 323 -11.30 -27.30 -17.19
N LEU A 324 -12.05 -26.27 -17.56
CA LEU A 324 -11.57 -25.25 -18.48
C LEU A 324 -10.58 -24.34 -17.75
N THR A 325 -9.40 -24.22 -18.36
CA THR A 325 -8.44 -23.13 -18.21
C THR A 325 -9.19 -21.81 -17.97
N PRO A 326 -8.78 -21.00 -16.97
CA PRO A 326 -9.42 -19.71 -16.73
C PRO A 326 -9.18 -18.82 -17.95
N THR A 327 -10.18 -18.78 -18.83
CA THR A 327 -10.26 -17.84 -19.94
C THR A 327 -10.82 -16.57 -19.32
N PHE A 328 -9.93 -15.68 -18.89
CA PHE A 328 -10.32 -14.34 -18.46
C PHE A 328 -10.88 -13.60 -19.68
N GLY A 329 -12.21 -13.49 -19.72
CA GLY A 329 -12.95 -12.63 -20.62
C GLY A 329 -12.76 -11.16 -20.25
N THR A 330 -11.60 -10.63 -20.60
CA THR A 330 -11.41 -9.28 -21.13
C THR A 330 -10.20 -9.42 -22.05
N ALA A 331 -10.28 -8.89 -23.27
CA ALA A 331 -9.18 -8.82 -24.22
C ALA A 331 -8.04 -7.89 -23.74
N ALA A 332 -7.57 -8.06 -22.51
CA ALA A 332 -6.28 -7.58 -22.07
C ALA A 332 -5.33 -8.75 -22.30
N PRO A 333 -4.40 -8.65 -23.27
CA PRO A 333 -3.39 -9.66 -23.43
C PRO A 333 -2.74 -9.93 -22.07
N ALA A 334 -2.49 -11.20 -21.75
CA ALA A 334 -1.64 -11.52 -20.62
C ALA A 334 -0.39 -10.60 -20.70
N PRO A 335 0.06 -9.98 -19.58
CA PRO A 335 1.10 -8.94 -19.56
C PRO A 335 2.44 -9.34 -20.22
N GLU A 336 2.54 -10.58 -20.69
CA GLU A 336 3.64 -11.15 -21.44
C GLU A 336 3.81 -10.62 -22.87
N THR A 337 2.73 -10.19 -23.54
CA THR A 337 2.80 -9.88 -24.97
C THR A 337 3.13 -8.42 -25.29
N ALA A 338 3.02 -7.51 -24.32
CA ALA A 338 3.35 -6.11 -24.54
C ALA A 338 4.87 -5.91 -24.68
N LEU A 339 5.39 -5.91 -25.91
CA LEU A 339 6.77 -5.59 -26.28
C LEU A 339 7.06 -4.09 -26.07
N ALA A 340 6.06 -3.22 -26.19
CA ALA A 340 6.17 -1.76 -26.02
C ALA A 340 5.23 -1.20 -24.93
N PRO A 341 5.58 -0.07 -24.27
CA PRO A 341 4.71 0.64 -23.32
C PRO A 341 3.33 1.03 -23.89
N SER A 342 3.23 1.21 -25.22
CA SER A 342 1.99 1.52 -25.94
C SER A 342 0.96 0.38 -25.93
N GLU A 343 1.37 -0.84 -25.60
CA GLU A 343 0.52 -2.03 -25.57
C GLU A 343 0.00 -2.32 -24.15
N TRP A 344 0.33 -1.46 -23.17
CA TRP A 344 -0.12 -1.62 -21.80
C TRP A 344 -1.56 -1.17 -21.64
N THR A 345 -2.36 -1.99 -20.99
CA THR A 345 -3.74 -1.64 -20.68
C THR A 345 -3.79 -0.52 -19.64
N LEU A 346 -4.85 0.31 -19.70
CA LEU A 346 -5.07 1.40 -18.75
C LEU A 346 -4.96 0.96 -17.28
N PRO A 347 -5.51 -0.21 -16.85
CA PRO A 347 -5.34 -0.66 -15.46
C PRO A 347 -3.88 -1.00 -15.11
N THR A 348 -3.06 -1.46 -16.06
CA THR A 348 -1.64 -1.76 -15.79
C THR A 348 -0.82 -0.47 -15.62
N LEU A 349 -1.10 0.55 -16.42
CA LEU A 349 -0.51 1.88 -16.26
C LEU A 349 -1.01 2.56 -14.97
N ALA A 350 -2.29 2.42 -14.66
CA ALA A 350 -2.86 2.93 -13.42
C ALA A 350 -2.24 2.27 -12.19
N SER A 351 -2.04 0.95 -12.20
CA SER A 351 -1.46 0.24 -11.05
C SER A 351 -0.01 0.66 -10.78
N SER A 352 0.81 0.84 -11.83
CA SER A 352 2.18 1.32 -11.68
C SER A 352 2.21 2.78 -11.20
N ALA A 353 1.34 3.64 -11.74
CA ALA A 353 1.23 5.02 -11.31
C ALA A 353 0.80 5.15 -9.84
N PHE A 354 -0.22 4.41 -9.40
CA PHE A 354 -0.69 4.47 -8.01
C PHE A 354 0.31 3.89 -7.02
N LEU A 355 1.03 2.82 -7.37
CA LEU A 355 2.11 2.30 -6.52
C LEU A 355 3.26 3.32 -6.39
N SER A 356 3.67 3.93 -7.50
CA SER A 356 4.71 4.96 -7.49
C SER A 356 4.28 6.23 -6.74
N LEU A 357 3.01 6.64 -6.85
CA LEU A 357 2.44 7.74 -6.06
C LEU A 357 2.39 7.39 -4.57
N ALA A 358 1.97 6.17 -4.21
CA ALA A 358 1.97 5.71 -2.83
C ALA A 358 3.37 5.78 -2.21
N ALA A 359 4.38 5.25 -2.92
CA ALA A 359 5.78 5.26 -2.49
C ALA A 359 6.40 6.68 -2.43
N ASN A 360 5.94 7.61 -3.26
CA ASN A 360 6.32 9.03 -3.20
C ASN A 360 5.58 9.78 -2.09
N PHE A 361 4.38 9.35 -1.70
CA PHE A 361 3.65 9.97 -0.61
C PHE A 361 4.23 9.54 0.74
N LYS A 362 4.51 8.24 0.90
CA LYS A 362 5.33 7.66 1.99
C LYS A 362 6.13 6.50 1.46
N LEU A 363 7.36 6.30 1.94
CA LEU A 363 8.28 5.34 1.32
C LEU A 363 7.89 3.86 1.49
N PHE A 364 7.14 3.49 2.54
CA PHE A 364 6.96 2.07 2.89
C PHE A 364 6.29 1.17 1.82
N PRO A 365 5.34 1.62 0.98
CA PRO A 365 4.72 0.77 -0.05
C PRO A 365 5.72 0.22 -1.08
N ILE A 366 6.96 0.74 -1.12
CA ILE A 366 8.05 0.14 -1.90
C ILE A 366 8.28 -1.34 -1.58
N ILE A 367 7.94 -1.78 -0.36
CA ILE A 367 8.07 -3.18 0.05
C ILE A 367 7.18 -4.13 -0.77
N TYR A 368 6.09 -3.62 -1.35
CA TYR A 368 5.19 -4.39 -2.20
C TYR A 368 5.83 -4.82 -3.53
N GLY A 369 7.01 -4.30 -3.88
CA GLY A 369 7.78 -4.77 -5.03
C GLY A 369 8.10 -6.27 -4.96
N ALA A 370 8.46 -6.79 -3.78
CA ALA A 370 8.80 -8.21 -3.62
C ALA A 370 7.64 -9.17 -3.94
N PRO A 371 6.42 -9.01 -3.35
CA PRO A 371 5.31 -9.87 -3.69
C PRO A 371 4.77 -9.64 -5.11
N ILE A 372 4.87 -8.44 -5.68
CA ILE A 372 4.54 -8.19 -7.10
C ILE A 372 5.46 -9.00 -8.02
N LEU A 373 6.77 -8.97 -7.79
CA LEU A 373 7.73 -9.75 -8.57
C LEU A 373 7.46 -11.25 -8.46
N ALA A 374 7.19 -11.75 -7.25
CA ALA A 374 6.84 -13.15 -7.03
C ALA A 374 5.53 -13.54 -7.73
N HIS A 375 4.51 -12.68 -7.66
CA HIS A 375 3.22 -12.88 -8.31
C HIS A 375 3.37 -12.93 -9.83
N LEU A 376 4.05 -11.95 -10.42
CA LEU A 376 4.26 -11.87 -11.87
C LEU A 376 5.10 -13.03 -12.39
N ALA A 377 6.14 -13.45 -11.67
CA ALA A 377 6.92 -14.63 -12.03
C ALA A 377 6.07 -15.92 -12.02
N ALA A 378 5.17 -16.07 -11.04
CA ALA A 378 4.28 -17.22 -10.93
C ALA A 378 3.19 -17.26 -12.01
N VAL A 379 2.57 -16.11 -12.29
CA VAL A 379 1.54 -15.97 -13.34
C VAL A 379 2.15 -16.17 -14.73
N SER A 380 3.34 -15.63 -14.97
CA SER A 380 4.06 -15.81 -16.24
C SER A 380 4.45 -17.25 -16.52
N GLY A 381 4.87 -18.00 -15.50
CA GLY A 381 5.08 -19.45 -15.66
C GLY A 381 3.78 -20.18 -16.03
N SER A 382 2.68 -19.89 -15.33
CA SER A 382 1.43 -20.63 -15.47
C SER A 382 0.64 -20.33 -16.76
N ALA A 383 0.77 -19.13 -17.33
CA ALA A 383 0.10 -18.75 -18.58
C ALA A 383 0.73 -19.43 -19.81
N ARG A 384 2.04 -19.75 -19.74
CA ARG A 384 2.79 -20.39 -20.84
C ARG A 384 2.65 -21.90 -20.89
N ASP A 385 2.41 -22.53 -19.74
CA ASP A 385 2.11 -23.96 -19.63
C ASP A 385 0.64 -24.29 -20.05
N GLY A 386 -0.16 -23.28 -20.39
CA GLY A 386 -1.52 -23.44 -20.91
C GLY A 386 -1.57 -23.54 -22.44
N PRO A 387 -2.70 -23.99 -23.03
CA PRO A 387 -2.83 -24.23 -24.48
C PRO A 387 -2.52 -22.99 -25.35
N ILE A 388 -2.77 -21.78 -24.82
CA ILE A 388 -2.56 -20.50 -25.51
C ILE A 388 -1.07 -20.09 -25.50
N GLY A 389 -0.31 -20.53 -24.50
CA GLY A 389 1.12 -20.25 -24.37
C GLY A 389 1.99 -21.16 -25.24
N ALA A 390 1.49 -22.36 -25.55
CA ALA A 390 2.15 -23.34 -26.40
C ALA A 390 2.45 -22.79 -27.81
N ASP A 391 1.60 -21.91 -28.34
CA ASP A 391 1.80 -21.29 -29.65
C ASP A 391 2.98 -20.29 -29.69
N SER A 392 3.35 -19.74 -28.53
CA SER A 392 4.46 -18.78 -28.39
C SER A 392 5.82 -19.44 -28.10
N LEU A 393 5.84 -20.76 -27.95
CA LEU A 393 7.06 -21.53 -27.74
C LEU A 393 7.90 -21.53 -29.02
N THR A 394 9.22 -21.43 -28.86
CA THR A 394 10.14 -21.65 -29.98
C THR A 394 10.06 -23.10 -30.46
N PRO A 395 10.48 -23.41 -31.71
CA PRO A 395 10.45 -24.78 -32.23
C PRO A 395 11.15 -25.81 -31.31
N TRP A 396 12.28 -25.43 -30.70
CA TRP A 396 13.01 -26.27 -29.77
C TRP A 396 12.31 -26.45 -28.41
N GLU A 397 11.57 -25.45 -27.92
CA GLU A 397 10.78 -25.56 -26.68
C GLU A 397 9.54 -26.46 -26.88
N LYS A 398 8.96 -26.45 -28.08
CA LYS A 398 7.89 -27.39 -28.47
C LYS A 398 8.41 -28.81 -28.50
N GLU A 399 9.60 -29.02 -29.08
CA GLU A 399 10.27 -30.32 -29.15
C GLU A 399 10.64 -30.87 -27.75
N GLU A 400 11.13 -30.01 -26.83
CA GLU A 400 11.35 -30.41 -25.43
C GLU A 400 10.05 -30.83 -24.74
N LEU A 401 8.96 -30.07 -24.92
CA LEU A 401 7.64 -30.40 -24.38
C LEU A 401 7.07 -31.70 -24.95
N GLU A 402 7.20 -31.92 -26.26
CA GLU A 402 6.77 -33.14 -26.96
C GLU A 402 7.55 -34.37 -26.49
N ASN A 403 8.83 -34.19 -26.14
CA ASN A 403 9.69 -35.24 -25.57
C ASN A 403 9.48 -35.46 -24.06
N GLY A 404 8.46 -34.83 -23.45
CA GLY A 404 8.16 -34.95 -22.02
C GLY A 404 9.18 -34.27 -21.10
N GLN A 405 10.09 -33.47 -21.66
CA GLN A 405 11.06 -32.69 -20.89
C GLN A 405 10.45 -31.32 -20.57
N ARG A 406 10.45 -30.93 -19.29
CA ARG A 406 10.10 -29.54 -18.94
C ARG A 406 11.17 -28.63 -19.54
N PRO A 407 10.82 -27.52 -20.19
CA PRO A 407 11.80 -26.59 -20.73
C PRO A 407 12.64 -26.02 -19.58
N THR A 408 13.80 -26.63 -19.36
CA THR A 408 14.70 -26.37 -18.23
C THR A 408 15.77 -25.34 -18.60
N GLY A 409 15.88 -24.99 -19.88
CA GLY A 409 16.91 -24.09 -20.44
C GLY A 409 16.61 -22.59 -20.39
N ARG A 410 15.50 -22.13 -19.78
CA ARG A 410 15.20 -20.69 -19.77
C ARG A 410 16.06 -19.91 -18.78
N SER A 411 16.70 -18.84 -19.26
CA SER A 411 17.47 -17.93 -18.43
C SER A 411 16.58 -17.23 -17.40
N TRP A 412 17.15 -16.86 -16.26
CA TRP A 412 16.44 -16.14 -15.19
C TRP A 412 15.72 -14.87 -15.71
N LEU A 413 16.34 -14.20 -16.67
CA LEU A 413 15.83 -12.97 -17.28
C LEU A 413 14.52 -13.19 -18.04
N GLN A 414 14.40 -14.32 -18.74
CA GLN A 414 13.18 -14.68 -19.47
C GLN A 414 12.01 -14.96 -18.53
N ARG A 415 12.25 -15.64 -17.40
CA ARG A 415 11.21 -15.94 -16.40
C ARG A 415 10.67 -14.69 -15.70
N ASN A 416 11.51 -13.66 -15.55
CA ASN A 416 11.18 -12.45 -14.81
C ASN A 416 10.87 -11.25 -15.72
N ARG A 417 10.71 -11.44 -17.04
CA ARG A 417 10.56 -10.34 -18.00
C ARG A 417 9.38 -9.42 -17.68
N ALA A 418 8.22 -9.96 -17.31
CA ALA A 418 7.04 -9.16 -16.93
C ALA A 418 7.31 -8.34 -15.65
N GLY A 419 7.90 -8.97 -14.63
CA GLY A 419 8.31 -8.31 -13.40
C GLY A 419 9.34 -7.19 -13.63
N ILE A 420 10.33 -7.41 -14.49
CA ILE A 420 11.34 -6.42 -14.86
C ILE A 420 10.69 -5.23 -15.55
N LYS A 421 9.83 -5.45 -16.55
CA LYS A 421 9.11 -4.38 -17.26
C LYS A 421 8.24 -3.55 -16.32
N TYR A 422 7.47 -4.23 -15.44
CA TYR A 422 6.65 -3.56 -14.43
C TYR A 422 7.50 -2.70 -13.49
N THR A 423 8.64 -3.25 -13.04
CA THR A 423 9.58 -2.55 -12.16
C THR A 423 10.19 -1.32 -12.85
N LEU A 424 10.63 -1.43 -14.11
CA LEU A 424 11.18 -0.31 -14.87
C LEU A 424 10.16 0.81 -15.04
N MET A 425 8.88 0.48 -15.30
CA MET A 425 7.82 1.49 -15.37
C MET A 425 7.59 2.16 -14.02
N CYS A 426 7.48 1.39 -12.93
CA CYS A 426 7.34 1.96 -11.59
C CYS A 426 8.53 2.87 -11.26
N ALA A 427 9.76 2.45 -11.58
CA ALA A 427 10.98 3.23 -11.39
C ALA A 427 11.00 4.51 -12.23
N TYR A 428 10.53 4.46 -13.48
CA TYR A 428 10.41 5.65 -14.34
C TYR A 428 9.43 6.67 -13.75
N ILE A 429 8.23 6.25 -13.37
CA ILE A 429 7.22 7.15 -12.77
C ILE A 429 7.69 7.67 -11.41
N PHE A 430 8.21 6.79 -10.56
CA PHE A 430 8.70 7.14 -9.23
C PHE A 430 9.87 8.14 -9.33
N GLY A 431 10.84 7.87 -10.20
CA GLY A 431 11.98 8.73 -10.47
C GLY A 431 11.57 10.06 -11.10
N GLY A 432 10.61 10.06 -12.02
CA GLY A 432 10.06 11.27 -12.63
C GLY A 432 9.40 12.21 -11.62
N ILE A 433 8.61 11.68 -10.68
CA ILE A 433 8.04 12.47 -9.57
C ILE A 433 9.16 13.06 -8.70
N ASN A 434 10.12 12.24 -8.26
CA ASN A 434 11.24 12.71 -7.45
C ASN A 434 12.09 13.76 -8.16
N LEU A 435 12.38 13.58 -9.44
CA LEU A 435 13.16 14.52 -10.24
C LEU A 435 12.42 15.84 -10.44
N THR A 436 11.09 15.79 -10.62
CA THR A 436 10.24 16.99 -10.70
C THR A 436 10.26 17.75 -9.38
N LEU A 437 10.06 17.06 -8.25
CA LEU A 437 10.10 17.67 -6.92
C LEU A 437 11.48 18.24 -6.58
N PHE A 438 12.55 17.52 -6.91
CA PHE A 438 13.92 18.02 -6.77
C PHE A 438 14.16 19.23 -7.69
N GLY A 439 13.63 19.22 -8.92
CA GLY A 439 13.71 20.36 -9.81
C GLY A 439 12.97 21.60 -9.32
N MET A 440 11.90 21.44 -8.54
CA MET A 440 11.14 22.54 -7.94
C MET A 440 11.76 23.05 -6.63
N PHE A 441 12.20 22.15 -5.74
CA PHE A 441 12.57 22.49 -4.36
C PHE A 441 14.06 22.28 -4.01
N GLY A 442 14.84 21.63 -4.87
CA GLY A 442 16.28 21.49 -4.70
C GLY A 442 16.68 20.63 -3.49
N LEU A 443 17.78 21.02 -2.83
CA LEU A 443 18.34 20.29 -1.70
C LEU A 443 17.42 20.24 -0.48
N SER A 444 16.57 21.25 -0.26
CA SER A 444 15.58 21.25 0.81
C SER A 444 14.70 20.01 0.76
N TYR A 445 14.25 19.62 -0.44
CA TYR A 445 13.46 18.39 -0.65
C TYR A 445 14.25 17.13 -0.28
N LEU A 446 15.45 16.98 -0.85
CA LEU A 446 16.26 15.80 -0.62
C LEU A 446 16.60 15.62 0.86
N GLN A 447 16.98 16.71 1.54
CA GLN A 447 17.35 16.68 2.95
C GLN A 447 16.16 16.35 3.86
N ASN A 448 15.02 17.04 3.69
CA ASN A 448 13.91 16.96 4.63
C ASN A 448 12.94 15.80 4.34
N ALA A 449 12.72 15.44 3.08
CA ALA A 449 11.73 14.43 2.70
C ALA A 449 12.32 13.05 2.38
N VAL A 450 13.63 12.97 2.07
CA VAL A 450 14.28 11.70 1.69
C VAL A 450 15.35 11.30 2.70
N VAL A 451 16.44 12.08 2.81
CA VAL A 451 17.62 11.76 3.63
C VAL A 451 17.26 11.69 5.11
N TYR A 452 16.43 12.61 5.60
CA TYR A 452 15.97 12.63 6.98
C TYR A 452 15.44 11.26 7.45
N HIS A 453 14.67 10.55 6.62
CA HIS A 453 14.09 9.26 7.02
C HIS A 453 15.11 8.11 7.11
N LEU A 454 16.24 8.21 6.41
CA LEU A 454 17.32 7.22 6.49
C LEU A 454 18.10 7.40 7.80
N ILE A 455 18.46 8.64 8.14
CA ILE A 455 19.34 8.96 9.27
C ILE A 455 18.58 9.14 10.60
N ARG A 456 17.26 9.35 10.58
CA ARG A 456 16.51 9.62 11.81
C ARG A 456 16.63 8.48 12.83
N ARG A 457 16.74 8.90 14.10
CA ARG A 457 16.79 8.06 15.31
C ARG A 457 15.58 8.25 16.21
N ASP A 458 15.04 9.47 16.20
CA ASP A 458 13.88 9.94 16.96
C ASP A 458 13.77 9.29 18.34
N HIS A 459 14.63 9.67 19.29
CA HIS A 459 14.65 9.05 20.62
C HIS A 459 13.61 9.65 21.58
N ARG A 460 12.82 10.65 21.17
CA ARG A 460 11.82 11.30 22.05
C ARG A 460 10.39 10.93 21.72
N HIS A 461 10.09 10.59 20.47
CA HIS A 461 8.73 10.28 20.00
C HIS A 461 8.62 8.90 19.34
N ASN A 462 9.53 8.00 19.72
CA ASN A 462 9.58 6.62 19.24
C ASN A 462 9.43 5.69 20.42
N PHE A 463 8.43 4.82 20.40
CA PHE A 463 8.34 3.78 21.43
C PHE A 463 8.43 2.39 20.83
N SER A 464 9.33 2.17 19.87
CA SER A 464 9.68 0.84 19.38
C SER A 464 10.52 0.06 20.42
N ALA A 465 10.77 -1.22 20.16
CA ALA A 465 11.68 -2.01 20.99
C ALA A 465 13.13 -1.48 20.99
N TYR A 466 13.48 -0.63 20.01
CA TYR A 466 14.79 0.02 19.89
C TYR A 466 14.89 1.33 20.70
N TYR A 467 13.77 1.83 21.21
CA TYR A 467 13.66 3.12 21.91
C TYR A 467 14.72 3.32 22.99
N LEU A 468 14.71 2.49 24.05
CA LEU A 468 15.56 2.70 25.22
C LEU A 468 17.05 2.55 24.88
N PRO A 469 17.49 1.53 24.12
CA PRO A 469 18.86 1.47 23.63
C PRO A 469 19.28 2.72 22.86
N THR A 470 18.46 3.21 21.92
CA THR A 470 18.76 4.42 21.15
C THR A 470 18.79 5.67 22.03
N TYR A 471 17.84 5.79 22.97
CA TYR A 471 17.79 6.89 23.94
C TYR A 471 19.06 6.96 24.79
N LEU A 472 19.50 5.82 25.33
CA LEU A 472 20.73 5.76 26.13
C LEU A 472 21.97 6.08 25.30
N LEU A 473 22.04 5.62 24.04
CA LEU A 473 23.16 5.94 23.14
C LEU A 473 23.23 7.43 22.78
N ASP A 474 22.09 8.12 22.67
CA ASP A 474 22.05 9.55 22.36
C ASP A 474 22.31 10.42 23.61
N VAL A 475 21.81 10.03 24.78
CA VAL A 475 21.88 10.84 26.02
C VAL A 475 23.20 10.66 26.78
N VAL A 476 23.72 9.44 26.91
CA VAL A 476 24.91 9.15 27.73
C VAL A 476 26.14 10.00 27.34
N PRO A 477 26.46 10.20 26.04
CA PRO A 477 27.58 11.06 25.65
C PRO A 477 27.42 12.53 26.08
N THR A 478 26.17 13.01 26.22
CA THR A 478 25.89 14.41 26.56
C THR A 478 25.99 14.71 28.06
N LEU A 479 26.01 13.67 28.90
CA LEU A 479 26.05 13.80 30.36
C LEU A 479 27.48 13.94 30.93
N GLY A 480 28.51 13.94 30.09
CA GLY A 480 29.91 14.08 30.54
C GLY A 480 30.40 12.92 31.43
N ILE A 481 29.70 11.79 31.42
CA ILE A 481 30.03 10.61 32.23
C ILE A 481 31.38 10.04 31.72
N PRO A 482 32.38 9.83 32.59
CA PRO A 482 33.68 9.32 32.18
C PRO A 482 33.55 7.94 31.52
N ALA A 483 34.43 7.65 30.55
CA ALA A 483 34.46 6.41 29.77
C ALA A 483 34.62 5.11 30.61
N SER A 484 34.79 5.23 31.94
CA SER A 484 34.80 4.15 32.92
C SER A 484 33.42 3.67 33.36
N ALA A 485 32.34 4.38 33.02
CA ALA A 485 30.98 3.87 33.23
C ALA A 485 30.73 2.67 32.30
N PRO A 486 30.02 1.62 32.76
CA PRO A 486 29.73 0.46 31.94
C PRO A 486 28.94 0.90 30.70
N SER A 487 29.61 0.88 29.55
CA SER A 487 28.98 1.16 28.26
C SER A 487 27.95 0.06 27.96
N LEU A 488 26.97 0.34 27.10
CA LEU A 488 26.01 -0.69 26.62
C LEU A 488 26.72 -1.94 26.07
N LEU A 489 27.96 -1.79 25.56
CA LEU A 489 28.82 -2.90 25.13
C LEU A 489 29.26 -3.84 26.27
N SER A 490 29.26 -3.38 27.52
CA SER A 490 29.59 -4.23 28.69
C SER A 490 28.57 -5.35 28.90
N PHE A 491 27.33 -5.14 28.46
CA PHE A 491 26.23 -6.13 28.51
C PHE A 491 26.21 -7.10 27.33
N LEU A 492 27.08 -6.94 26.32
CA LEU A 492 27.17 -7.90 25.21
C LEU A 492 27.81 -9.21 25.69
N PRO A 493 27.44 -10.36 25.08
CA PRO A 493 28.18 -11.61 25.28
C PRO A 493 29.65 -11.45 24.93
N GLU A 494 30.54 -12.10 25.68
CA GLU A 494 32.00 -11.97 25.53
C GLU A 494 32.49 -12.32 24.11
N SER A 495 31.79 -13.25 23.43
CA SER A 495 32.03 -13.63 22.04
C SER A 495 31.79 -12.51 21.01
N LEU A 496 30.96 -11.52 21.34
CA LEU A 496 30.69 -10.36 20.49
C LEU A 496 31.64 -9.19 20.80
N LYS A 497 32.13 -9.11 22.04
CA LYS A 497 33.13 -8.11 22.46
C LYS A 497 34.48 -8.32 21.78
N THR A 498 34.87 -9.58 21.53
CA THR A 498 36.12 -9.89 20.80
C THR A 498 36.07 -9.50 19.32
N LEU A 499 34.88 -9.38 18.73
CA LEU A 499 34.69 -8.96 17.34
C LEU A 499 34.61 -7.43 17.17
N LEU A 500 34.40 -6.69 18.26
CA LEU A 500 34.18 -5.24 18.26
C LEU A 500 35.21 -4.56 19.19
N PRO A 501 36.39 -4.12 18.69
CA PRO A 501 37.38 -3.45 19.51
C PRO A 501 36.78 -2.22 20.21
N ALA A 502 37.24 -1.89 21.42
CA ALA A 502 36.67 -0.80 22.24
C ALA A 502 36.60 0.57 21.53
N ASN A 503 37.46 0.78 20.52
CA ASN A 503 37.50 1.99 19.68
C ASN A 503 36.40 2.04 18.60
N SER A 504 35.59 0.99 18.45
CA SER A 504 34.51 0.89 17.45
C SER A 504 33.16 1.44 17.94
N ALA A 505 33.03 1.79 19.22
CA ALA A 505 31.82 2.38 19.80
C ALA A 505 31.26 3.59 19.01
N PRO A 506 32.07 4.59 18.57
CA PRO A 506 31.54 5.70 17.77
C PRO A 506 31.02 5.25 16.39
N LEU A 507 31.68 4.29 15.75
CA LEU A 507 31.24 3.72 14.47
C LEU A 507 29.93 2.93 14.64
N LEU A 508 29.81 2.11 15.68
CA LEU A 508 28.59 1.37 16.00
C LEU A 508 27.41 2.30 16.29
N ILE A 509 27.66 3.39 17.03
CA ILE A 509 26.65 4.43 17.27
C ILE A 509 26.20 5.04 15.94
N GLN A 510 27.11 5.33 15.01
CA GLN A 510 26.76 5.86 13.69
C GLN A 510 26.00 4.85 12.81
N LEU A 511 26.36 3.56 12.87
CA LEU A 511 25.76 2.49 12.06
C LEU A 511 24.46 1.92 12.64
N GLN A 512 24.18 2.12 13.93
CA GLN A 512 22.99 1.58 14.61
C GLN A 512 21.66 1.83 13.86
N PRO A 513 21.39 3.03 13.31
CA PRO A 513 20.13 3.29 12.61
C PRO A 513 20.00 2.50 11.30
N LEU A 514 21.13 2.08 10.71
CA LEU A 514 21.20 1.25 9.51
C LEU A 514 21.09 -0.23 9.86
N LEU A 515 21.79 -0.67 10.91
CA LEU A 515 21.74 -2.06 11.39
C LEU A 515 20.33 -2.47 11.84
N ALA A 516 19.56 -1.54 12.43
CA ALA A 516 18.17 -1.78 12.81
C ALA A 516 17.25 -2.10 11.61
N PHE A 517 17.61 -1.72 10.38
CA PHE A 517 16.85 -2.09 9.18
C PHE A 517 17.05 -3.54 8.73
N VAL A 518 18.17 -4.18 9.09
CA VAL A 518 18.50 -5.53 8.60
C VAL A 518 17.44 -6.57 8.95
N PRO A 519 17.04 -6.77 10.24
CA PRO A 519 16.03 -7.77 10.58
C PRO A 519 14.67 -7.44 9.95
N GLN A 520 14.29 -6.16 9.95
CA GLN A 520 13.04 -5.69 9.36
C GLN A 520 12.98 -5.96 7.84
N LEU A 521 13.99 -5.50 7.09
CA LEU A 521 14.07 -5.64 5.64
C LEU A 521 14.16 -7.12 5.23
N SER A 522 14.96 -7.92 5.93
CA SER A 522 15.10 -9.35 5.65
C SER A 522 13.77 -10.09 5.79
N LEU A 523 13.03 -9.84 6.89
CA LEU A 523 11.74 -10.46 7.13
C LEU A 523 10.69 -10.01 6.10
N VAL A 524 10.63 -8.72 5.80
CA VAL A 524 9.68 -8.15 4.84
C VAL A 524 9.94 -8.67 3.43
N LEU A 525 11.20 -8.76 2.99
CA LEU A 525 11.54 -9.35 1.68
C LEU A 525 11.20 -10.84 1.64
N TYR A 526 11.53 -11.58 2.70
CA TYR A 526 11.21 -13.01 2.80
C TYR A 526 9.70 -13.26 2.68
N LEU A 527 8.88 -12.56 3.48
CA LEU A 527 7.42 -12.69 3.42
C LEU A 527 6.86 -12.30 2.05
N GLY A 528 7.41 -11.25 1.43
CA GLY A 528 7.01 -10.80 0.10
C GLY A 528 7.22 -11.89 -0.96
N PHE A 529 8.43 -12.44 -1.07
CA PHE A 529 8.72 -13.49 -2.04
C PHE A 529 8.06 -14.83 -1.71
N ALA A 530 7.93 -15.19 -0.43
CA ALA A 530 7.35 -16.45 -0.01
C ALA A 530 5.81 -16.51 -0.22
N LEU A 531 5.12 -15.38 -0.07
CA LEU A 531 3.65 -15.33 -0.13
C LEU A 531 3.12 -14.77 -1.45
N GLY A 532 3.86 -13.88 -2.11
CA GLY A 532 3.38 -13.14 -3.28
C GLY A 532 2.99 -14.03 -4.47
N ALA A 533 3.66 -15.17 -4.65
CA ALA A 533 3.30 -16.15 -5.67
C ALA A 533 1.95 -16.87 -5.41
N HIS A 534 1.41 -16.77 -4.20
CA HIS A 534 0.20 -17.49 -3.76
C HIS A 534 -0.99 -16.55 -3.51
N ASP A 535 -0.75 -15.40 -2.90
CA ASP A 535 -1.76 -14.41 -2.55
C ASP A 535 -1.10 -13.04 -2.37
N LEU A 536 -1.21 -12.18 -3.38
CA LEU A 536 -0.60 -10.86 -3.39
C LEU A 536 -1.10 -9.98 -2.24
N VAL A 537 -2.42 -9.95 -2.01
CA VAL A 537 -3.02 -9.06 -1.02
C VAL A 537 -2.63 -9.48 0.39
N PHE A 538 -2.64 -10.78 0.67
CA PHE A 538 -2.16 -11.32 1.94
C PHE A 538 -0.66 -11.09 2.12
N ALA A 539 0.14 -11.22 1.07
CA ALA A 539 1.57 -10.91 1.11
C ALA A 539 1.82 -9.43 1.48
N CYS A 540 1.12 -8.50 0.84
CA CYS A 540 1.19 -7.07 1.18
C CYS A 540 0.79 -6.82 2.64
N ALA A 541 -0.28 -7.47 3.13
CA ALA A 541 -0.72 -7.33 4.52
C ALA A 541 0.31 -7.87 5.52
N ALA A 542 0.87 -9.06 5.26
CA ALA A 542 1.90 -9.67 6.08
C ALA A 542 3.19 -8.83 6.10
N GLN A 543 3.60 -8.30 4.94
CA GLN A 543 4.73 -7.39 4.83
C GLN A 543 4.51 -6.10 5.61
N THR A 544 3.34 -5.47 5.51
CA THR A 544 3.06 -4.22 6.23
C THR A 544 2.99 -4.46 7.74
N LEU A 545 2.39 -5.56 8.21
CA LEU A 545 2.39 -5.90 9.63
C LEU A 545 3.81 -6.16 10.16
N ALA A 546 4.63 -6.92 9.43
CA ALA A 546 6.03 -7.15 9.78
C ALA A 546 6.85 -5.85 9.75
N PHE A 547 6.62 -5.00 8.75
CA PHE A 547 7.27 -3.69 8.62
C PHE A 547 6.97 -2.81 9.83
N VAL A 548 5.72 -2.73 10.28
CA VAL A 548 5.35 -1.92 11.45
C VAL A 548 5.92 -2.53 12.72
N ALA A 549 5.78 -3.85 12.93
CA ALA A 549 6.23 -4.53 14.14
C ALA A 549 7.75 -4.39 14.37
N PHE A 550 8.56 -4.56 13.32
CA PHE A 550 10.03 -4.50 13.38
C PHE A 550 10.60 -3.12 13.05
N ASN A 551 9.77 -2.08 12.97
CA ASN A 551 10.27 -0.75 12.67
C ASN A 551 11.15 -0.21 13.80
N LYS A 552 12.27 0.42 13.45
CA LYS A 552 13.09 1.15 14.41
C LYS A 552 12.37 2.32 15.06
N VAL A 553 11.40 2.93 14.36
CA VAL A 553 10.54 4.01 14.86
C VAL A 553 9.08 3.56 14.78
N ILE A 554 8.35 3.57 15.89
CA ILE A 554 6.91 3.23 15.92
C ILE A 554 6.12 4.35 16.57
N THR A 555 5.08 4.81 15.86
CA THR A 555 4.04 5.71 16.35
C THR A 555 2.66 5.07 16.11
N SER A 556 1.63 5.53 16.82
CA SER A 556 0.27 4.98 16.72
C SER A 556 -0.36 5.12 15.33
N GLN A 557 0.05 6.14 14.56
CA GLN A 557 -0.41 6.37 13.18
C GLN A 557 -0.11 5.16 12.26
N TYR A 558 0.98 4.42 12.51
CA TYR A 558 1.40 3.30 11.67
C TYR A 558 0.43 2.11 11.70
N PHE A 559 -0.42 2.01 12.74
CA PHE A 559 -1.39 0.92 12.84
C PHE A 559 -2.47 0.99 11.77
N LEU A 560 -2.70 2.16 11.14
CA LEU A 560 -3.58 2.25 9.99
C LEU A 560 -3.06 1.47 8.78
N TRP A 561 -1.74 1.35 8.62
CA TRP A 561 -1.13 0.87 7.39
C TRP A 561 -1.50 -0.57 7.02
N PHE A 562 -1.66 -1.45 8.02
CA PHE A 562 -2.17 -2.80 7.78
C PHE A 562 -3.69 -2.90 8.01
N LEU A 563 -4.31 -1.92 8.68
CA LEU A 563 -5.74 -1.95 8.98
C LEU A 563 -6.60 -1.82 7.73
N TRP A 564 -6.19 -1.06 6.71
CA TRP A 564 -6.93 -1.01 5.44
C TRP A 564 -6.79 -2.28 4.59
N LEU A 565 -5.78 -3.11 4.86
CA LEU A 565 -5.63 -4.42 4.22
C LEU A 565 -6.39 -5.51 4.98
N LEU A 566 -6.70 -5.30 6.27
CA LEU A 566 -7.36 -6.29 7.13
C LEU A 566 -8.72 -6.73 6.58
N PRO A 567 -9.64 -5.81 6.18
CA PRO A 567 -10.87 -6.23 5.54
C PRO A 567 -10.62 -7.08 4.31
N LEU A 568 -9.57 -6.83 3.51
CA LEU A 568 -9.33 -7.58 2.30
C LEU A 568 -8.92 -9.04 2.54
N ILE A 569 -8.21 -9.32 3.65
CA ILE A 569 -7.65 -10.65 3.94
C ILE A 569 -8.54 -11.49 4.85
N LEU A 570 -9.45 -10.88 5.61
CA LEU A 570 -10.24 -11.59 6.63
C LEU A 570 -11.03 -12.81 6.11
N PRO A 571 -11.63 -12.79 4.90
CA PRO A 571 -12.31 -13.97 4.35
C PRO A 571 -11.38 -15.15 4.06
N ASP A 572 -10.08 -14.89 3.94
CA ASP A 572 -9.05 -15.89 3.68
C ASP A 572 -8.38 -16.38 4.97
N LEU A 573 -8.84 -15.96 6.15
CA LEU A 573 -8.33 -16.41 7.44
C LEU A 573 -9.26 -17.42 8.07
N GLN A 574 -8.76 -18.63 8.29
CA GLN A 574 -9.47 -19.66 9.04
C GLN A 574 -8.74 -20.03 10.34
N PHE A 575 -9.21 -19.45 11.43
CA PHE A 575 -8.75 -19.79 12.78
C PHE A 575 -9.18 -21.21 13.16
N ALA A 576 -8.37 -21.88 13.98
CA ALA A 576 -8.63 -23.23 14.47
C ALA A 576 -9.87 -23.27 15.38
N SER A 577 -10.14 -22.17 16.08
CA SER A 577 -11.32 -21.99 16.92
C SER A 577 -11.70 -20.51 16.98
N THR A 578 -12.94 -20.24 17.35
CA THR A 578 -13.40 -18.87 17.66
C THR A 578 -12.55 -18.22 18.75
N PHE A 579 -12.09 -19.02 19.73
CA PHE A 579 -11.19 -18.55 20.78
C PHE A 579 -9.84 -18.07 20.23
N GLU A 580 -9.23 -18.76 19.26
CA GLU A 580 -7.97 -18.31 18.64
C GLU A 580 -8.17 -16.94 17.95
N GLY A 581 -9.29 -16.75 17.24
CA GLY A 581 -9.64 -15.46 16.64
C GLY A 581 -9.85 -14.35 17.68
N LEU A 582 -10.57 -14.63 18.77
CA LEU A 582 -10.76 -13.69 19.89
C LEU A 582 -9.45 -13.39 20.61
N ALA A 583 -8.56 -14.37 20.76
CA ALA A 583 -7.24 -14.20 21.36
C ALA A 583 -6.34 -13.30 20.49
N VAL A 584 -6.41 -13.44 19.16
CA VAL A 584 -5.71 -12.54 18.23
C VAL A 584 -6.20 -11.10 18.38
N LEU A 585 -7.52 -10.89 18.41
CA LEU A 585 -8.10 -9.56 18.61
C LEU A 585 -7.75 -8.99 19.99
N GLY A 586 -7.86 -9.79 21.05
CA GLY A 586 -7.53 -9.40 22.42
C GLY A 586 -6.06 -9.06 22.59
N ALA A 587 -5.14 -9.83 21.99
CA ALA A 587 -3.72 -9.53 22.00
C ALA A 587 -3.41 -8.22 21.26
N TRP A 588 -4.07 -7.97 20.12
CA TRP A 588 -3.88 -6.77 19.33
C TRP A 588 -4.33 -5.50 20.09
N VAL A 589 -5.54 -5.52 20.66
CA VAL A 589 -6.07 -4.40 21.45
C VAL A 589 -5.30 -4.24 22.76
N GLY A 590 -5.07 -5.33 23.49
CA GLY A 590 -4.45 -5.32 24.82
C GLY A 590 -3.00 -4.85 24.80
N SER A 591 -2.20 -5.29 23.81
CA SER A 591 -0.80 -4.84 23.69
C SER A 591 -0.71 -3.35 23.34
N GLN A 592 -1.57 -2.85 22.46
CA GLN A 592 -1.64 -1.42 22.15
C GLN A 592 -2.13 -0.58 23.32
N ALA A 593 -3.16 -1.03 24.05
CA ALA A 593 -3.67 -0.33 25.23
C ALA A 593 -2.59 -0.23 26.31
N LEU A 594 -1.85 -1.33 26.55
CA LEU A 594 -0.71 -1.33 27.46
C LEU A 594 0.35 -0.33 26.99
N TRP A 595 0.76 -0.38 25.73
CA TRP A 595 1.77 0.51 25.17
C TRP A 595 1.36 1.99 25.22
N LEU A 596 0.15 2.33 24.75
CA LEU A 596 -0.40 3.68 24.78
C LEU A 596 -0.55 4.23 26.21
N SER A 597 -0.91 3.38 27.17
CA SER A 597 -1.01 3.82 28.57
C SER A 597 0.34 4.27 29.13
N GLN A 598 1.44 3.59 28.77
CA GLN A 598 2.78 3.99 29.18
C GLN A 598 3.25 5.22 28.41
N ALA A 599 2.95 5.32 27.12
CA ALA A 599 3.29 6.49 26.30
C ALA A 599 2.59 7.75 26.83
N TYR A 600 1.32 7.63 27.24
CA TYR A 600 0.58 8.74 27.85
C TYR A 600 1.24 9.25 29.13
N LEU A 601 1.66 8.34 30.02
CA LEU A 601 2.33 8.73 31.27
C LEU A 601 3.65 9.46 31.00
N LEU A 602 4.39 9.04 29.97
CA LEU A 602 5.66 9.67 29.60
C LEU A 602 5.45 11.04 28.93
N GLU A 603 4.65 11.11 27.87
CA GLU A 603 4.52 12.31 27.04
C GLU A 603 3.60 13.38 27.66
N PHE A 604 2.49 12.98 28.27
CA PHE A 604 1.47 13.92 28.76
C PHE A 604 1.54 14.13 30.27
N ALA A 605 1.82 13.08 31.05
CA ALA A 605 1.94 13.22 32.50
C ALA A 605 3.38 13.53 32.96
N GLY A 606 4.37 13.49 32.06
CA GLY A 606 5.77 13.81 32.37
C GLY A 606 6.43 12.87 33.38
N GLN A 607 5.92 11.65 33.53
CA GLN A 607 6.46 10.67 34.47
C GLN A 607 7.65 9.91 33.88
N ASP A 608 8.67 9.65 34.69
CA ASP A 608 9.81 8.81 34.30
C ASP A 608 9.41 7.33 34.24
N VAL A 609 8.86 6.93 33.09
CA VAL A 609 8.43 5.56 32.81
C VAL A 609 9.23 4.93 31.66
N HIS A 610 10.45 5.40 31.39
CA HIS A 610 11.29 4.97 30.26
C HIS A 610 11.47 3.44 30.16
N LEU A 611 11.73 2.77 31.29
CA LEU A 611 11.86 1.31 31.32
C LEU A 611 10.53 0.58 31.09
N ARG A 612 9.43 1.14 31.61
CA ARG A 612 8.08 0.56 31.49
C ARG A 612 7.57 0.65 30.07
N ILE A 613 7.74 1.80 29.40
CA ILE A 613 7.37 1.93 27.99
C ILE A 613 8.20 0.98 27.12
N TRP A 614 9.51 0.85 27.38
CA TRP A 614 10.35 -0.12 26.66
C TRP A 614 9.89 -1.57 26.84
N ALA A 615 9.59 -1.98 28.08
CA ALA A 615 9.03 -3.31 28.34
C ALA A 615 7.68 -3.51 27.62
N ALA A 616 6.81 -2.50 27.62
CA ALA A 616 5.55 -2.52 26.86
C ALA A 616 5.79 -2.62 25.34
N SER A 617 6.83 -1.96 24.81
CA SER A 617 7.23 -2.07 23.40
C SER A 617 7.69 -3.48 23.03
N ILE A 618 8.41 -4.17 23.93
CA ILE A 618 8.78 -5.58 23.74
C ILE A 618 7.53 -6.46 23.72
N VAL A 619 6.61 -6.27 24.68
CA VAL A 619 5.33 -6.99 24.72
C VAL A 619 4.55 -6.78 23.42
N MET A 620 4.52 -5.55 22.90
CA MET A 620 3.86 -5.22 21.64
C MET A 620 4.54 -5.91 20.44
N LEU A 621 5.87 -5.92 20.36
CA LEU A 621 6.63 -6.62 19.31
C LEU A 621 6.33 -8.13 19.32
N LEU A 622 6.37 -8.76 20.50
CA LEU A 622 6.07 -10.18 20.68
C LEU A 622 4.61 -10.49 20.30
N SER A 623 3.68 -9.63 20.71
CA SER A 623 2.26 -9.77 20.39
C SER A 623 2.01 -9.67 18.89
N HIS A 624 2.56 -8.66 18.20
CA HIS A 624 2.43 -8.53 16.74
C HIS A 624 3.09 -9.69 15.98
N THR A 625 4.23 -10.19 16.45
CA THR A 625 4.89 -11.36 15.85
C THR A 625 4.03 -12.62 15.99
N TRP A 626 3.44 -12.83 17.17
CA TRP A 626 2.50 -13.93 17.41
C TRP A 626 1.22 -13.82 16.58
N ILE A 627 0.67 -12.61 16.46
CA ILE A 627 -0.49 -12.32 15.59
C ILE A 627 -0.15 -12.66 14.13
N LEU A 628 0.97 -12.18 13.60
CA LEU A 628 1.41 -12.47 12.24
C LEU A 628 1.54 -13.98 11.99
N SER A 629 2.20 -14.70 12.89
CA SER A 629 2.34 -16.17 12.82
C SER A 629 0.98 -16.89 12.84
N THR A 630 0.05 -16.42 13.66
CA THR A 630 -1.28 -17.00 13.78
C THR A 630 -2.13 -16.73 12.54
N CYS A 631 -2.07 -15.51 11.99
CA CYS A 631 -2.69 -15.18 10.70
C CYS A 631 -2.11 -16.02 9.56
N LEU A 632 -0.79 -16.26 9.52
CA LEU A 632 -0.15 -17.14 8.52
C LEU A 632 -0.66 -18.58 8.61
N ARG A 633 -0.79 -19.13 9.82
CA ARG A 633 -1.37 -20.47 10.04
C ARG A 633 -2.84 -20.51 9.63
N ALA A 634 -3.61 -19.47 9.96
CA ALA A 634 -5.01 -19.37 9.61
C ALA A 634 -5.23 -19.28 8.09
N TRP A 635 -4.41 -18.48 7.40
CA TRP A 635 -4.39 -18.38 5.95
C TRP A 635 -4.04 -19.72 5.29
N ARG A 636 -2.99 -20.40 5.76
CA ARG A 636 -2.61 -21.72 5.25
C ARG A 636 -3.73 -22.74 5.42
N ARG A 637 -4.38 -22.78 6.58
CA ARG A 637 -5.52 -23.68 6.84
C ARG A 637 -6.68 -23.43 5.88
N ALA A 638 -7.06 -22.17 5.67
CA ALA A 638 -8.13 -21.80 4.75
C ALA A 638 -7.89 -22.34 3.33
N ARG A 639 -6.65 -22.22 2.84
CA ARG A 639 -6.28 -22.71 1.50
C ARG A 639 -6.25 -24.23 1.41
N VAL A 640 -5.69 -24.92 2.41
CA VAL A 640 -5.67 -26.39 2.43
C VAL A 640 -7.10 -26.94 2.42
N GLN A 641 -8.00 -26.38 3.23
CA GLN A 641 -9.40 -26.80 3.24
C GLN A 641 -10.12 -26.50 1.92
N ARG A 642 -9.84 -25.35 1.29
CA ARG A 642 -10.41 -25.02 -0.02
C ARG A 642 -9.95 -26.02 -1.08
N LEU A 643 -8.66 -26.39 -1.10
CA LEU A 643 -8.12 -27.44 -1.97
C LEU A 643 -8.76 -28.82 -1.71
N GLU A 644 -8.94 -29.21 -0.45
CA GLU A 644 -9.60 -30.47 -0.10
C GLU A 644 -11.07 -30.50 -0.55
N LEU A 645 -11.78 -29.37 -0.45
CA LEU A 645 -13.16 -29.24 -0.92
C LEU A 645 -13.25 -29.34 -2.45
N LEU A 646 -12.29 -28.77 -3.18
CA LEU A 646 -12.20 -28.88 -4.63
C LEU A 646 -11.92 -30.33 -5.06
N ASN A 647 -10.94 -31.00 -4.44
CA ASN A 647 -10.64 -32.40 -4.69
C ASN A 647 -11.85 -33.31 -4.42
N LYS A 648 -12.60 -33.08 -3.33
CA LYS A 648 -13.83 -33.83 -3.01
C LYS A 648 -14.96 -33.61 -4.03
N LYS A 649 -14.98 -32.48 -4.73
CA LYS A 649 -15.95 -32.16 -5.79
C LYS A 649 -15.53 -32.70 -7.16
N GLY A 650 -14.39 -33.39 -7.27
CA GLY A 650 -13.85 -33.88 -8.54
C GLY A 650 -13.40 -32.76 -9.49
N GLN A 651 -13.01 -31.59 -8.94
CA GLN A 651 -12.56 -30.41 -9.69
C GLN A 651 -11.06 -30.23 -9.68
#